data_AF-S3C625-F1
#
_entry.id   AF-S3C625-F1
#
_cell.length_a   1.000
_cell.length_b   1.000
_cell.length_c   1.000
_cell.angle_alpha   90.00
_cell.angle_beta   90.00
_cell.angle_gamma   90.00
#
_symmetry.space_group_name_H-M   'P 1'
#
loop_
_entity.id
_entity.type
_entity.pdbx_description
1 polymer ?
#
loop_
_entity_poly.entity_id
_entity_poly.type
_entity_poly.pdbx_seq_one_letter_code
_entity_poly.pdbx_strand_id
1 'polypeptide(L)'
;MAEFTSLATSYVLADDEAEQQRIAGQAAEAIQNAPRKSAAVLGWAQSINQWMPANGGDDADSDVIIRAKALGFLAATLEVLEKDVLRVEQVEHLLKFFGAMFTIDHKAGILAASTALRCLCSMQYFRAKMAASVFEYITKLGEDFRLQVPATRRAIYDLVGLLVRNDAVLKSLGQTDGPGAQFLVDLLQLCRSERDPDNLLRWFAILRRVLERYDPPLATTVAGDVFKAASDYFPISMRSSATPAGTTVDDLKAALRGVFSASSLAASSVFDFLLQKMDQGDALTVSVKVDILSTIHACIESFAQPVQTVVPHTSRIWNSLKYEVRHGDVPETIEGTLNVVEAISARLSAIDDGIYIKDFVGVVLADCIGDLANTTFTRPAGQLLNSTMLGGYRAYNLAISSVVGTVKKDLQQAQVANQTRDLVGVLNSALKTRQTLVSAATTEVDTAAAAEFHSYDITIVDLLDSVYLRLWNNTLKETAGAETKSRQEKQDPVVLNEVIRGLAALIAQTGTLSSTGRPLLCGSSQCARIFETLAPRILASSGDADESLSQTEIQSIAHESMTALQTATSVYPAGFSFLVQQTVSSITDLISTPTLLSSPSSLSATRDTLARVAFIGCSTIPSTAGSEGQALAHFQTLTQSLFSTLEQLLSAKASFQASNAVLSGIYGAALNLRDAFVQRGVLPSVADKSKKPPVQSTAEENEAALAQKETLAQLFQAYLQEATTIVQRLYVRATATTSSELELSADFELSSSSAADLDEQDQYLHQLAGFTTFVVRDLDEAQQKEAKLNAASFNLFHTSFSGQPSFFHGLQGGRVDILSLGILKGLWPAAIASLADLSISPLNLLDDFESLDRLPPRTRLVRNTIATVVANKYSAAASIGPSKAQYPGNQAAWQQTVEAVKAKLESTGASSLTPNRFARLVAIAAGAFARLDRDAKGLASLLVFAPASHAAQPAVTPAASQYAEKAGQQMARILGGTLVSDRTLSTDDHAVVKSIYKQWVYGQTVKALLPLAFPRKTASGDGSESTEASATVARRTSTVHTIAILALVRGMPFSVYEDDVSNKDDSGVSLVRVLVAATTTLVPQWGDVAVALRVLSAILAANRGDAVRSHLKTVVDASIHVFGSQAALPASRKEALSLISQLPAHYEEGLLLPYEPRIARALATACGDRVREIRDVAQLARENWVKVAV
;
A
#
# COMPACT_ATOMS: atom_id res chain seq x y z
N MET A 1 -34.63 19.57 -55.96
CA MET A 1 -33.39 19.74 -56.76
C MET A 1 -32.69 21.03 -56.36
N ALA A 2 -33.27 22.22 -56.61
CA ALA A 2 -32.63 23.51 -56.26
C ALA A 2 -32.21 23.65 -54.78
N GLU A 3 -33.02 23.14 -53.85
CA GLU A 3 -32.74 23.18 -52.41
C GLU A 3 -31.51 22.33 -52.00
N PHE A 4 -31.42 21.08 -52.44
CA PHE A 4 -30.26 20.21 -52.13
C PHE A 4 -28.96 20.70 -52.79
N THR A 5 -29.02 21.27 -54.00
CA THR A 5 -27.83 21.86 -54.65
C THR A 5 -27.32 23.07 -53.86
N SER A 6 -28.21 23.87 -53.27
CA SER A 6 -27.81 24.95 -52.36
C SER A 6 -27.13 24.42 -51.10
N LEU A 7 -27.72 23.41 -50.45
CA LEU A 7 -27.15 22.79 -49.25
C LEU A 7 -25.78 22.17 -49.51
N ALA A 8 -25.64 21.44 -50.63
CA ALA A 8 -24.35 20.85 -51.02
C ALA A 8 -23.28 21.93 -51.26
N THR A 9 -23.65 23.06 -51.88
CA THR A 9 -22.72 24.18 -52.11
C THR A 9 -22.30 24.82 -50.79
N SER A 10 -23.25 25.05 -49.88
CA SER A 10 -22.96 25.56 -48.53
C SER A 10 -22.07 24.61 -47.73
N TYR A 11 -22.29 23.30 -47.83
CA TYR A 11 -21.45 22.30 -47.15
C TYR A 11 -20.01 22.33 -47.65
N VAL A 12 -19.82 22.38 -48.98
CA VAL A 12 -18.49 22.43 -49.60
C VAL A 12 -17.71 23.70 -49.20
N LEU A 13 -18.42 24.82 -49.10
CA LEU A 13 -17.85 26.12 -48.69
C LEU A 13 -17.67 26.26 -47.17
N ALA A 14 -18.20 25.34 -46.37
CA ALA A 14 -18.04 25.40 -44.92
C ALA A 14 -16.63 24.97 -44.50
N ASP A 15 -16.04 25.75 -43.59
CA ASP A 15 -14.69 25.57 -43.06
C ASP A 15 -14.64 24.93 -41.65
N ASP A 16 -15.79 24.85 -40.96
CA ASP A 16 -15.93 24.22 -39.65
C ASP A 16 -16.80 22.94 -39.72
N GLU A 17 -16.39 21.90 -39.00
CA GLU A 17 -17.08 20.59 -38.95
C GLU A 17 -18.47 20.70 -38.32
N ALA A 18 -18.66 21.57 -37.31
CA ALA A 18 -19.96 21.73 -36.67
C ALA A 18 -21.01 22.28 -37.65
N GLU A 19 -20.60 23.22 -38.51
CA GLU A 19 -21.47 23.79 -39.55
C GLU A 19 -21.76 22.78 -40.66
N GLN A 20 -20.76 22.00 -41.08
CA GLN A 20 -20.96 20.87 -41.99
C GLN A 20 -21.99 19.87 -41.45
N GLN A 21 -21.88 19.51 -40.18
CA GLN A 21 -22.78 18.57 -39.52
C GLN A 21 -24.21 19.14 -39.41
N ARG A 22 -24.36 20.44 -39.15
CA ARG A 22 -25.64 21.15 -39.16
C ARG A 22 -26.30 21.10 -40.55
N ILE A 23 -25.54 21.36 -41.61
CA ILE A 23 -26.03 21.33 -43.01
C ILE A 23 -26.42 19.91 -43.42
N ALA A 24 -25.63 18.89 -43.03
CA ALA A 24 -25.98 17.49 -43.23
C ALA A 24 -27.29 17.11 -42.52
N GLY A 25 -27.50 17.61 -41.29
CA GLY A 25 -28.77 17.46 -40.55
C GLY A 25 -29.96 18.04 -41.30
N GLN A 26 -29.82 19.25 -41.86
CA GLN A 26 -30.87 19.88 -42.68
C GLN A 26 -31.19 19.05 -43.93
N ALA A 27 -30.17 18.49 -44.59
CA ALA A 27 -30.38 17.62 -45.74
C ALA A 27 -31.11 16.32 -45.35
N ALA A 28 -30.79 15.74 -44.20
CA ALA A 28 -31.46 14.53 -43.70
C ALA A 28 -32.93 14.80 -43.33
N GLU A 29 -33.23 15.90 -42.63
CA GLU A 29 -34.60 16.34 -42.32
C GLU A 29 -35.41 16.56 -43.60
N ALA A 30 -34.81 17.19 -44.61
CA ALA A 30 -35.46 17.40 -45.91
C ALA A 30 -35.78 16.08 -46.63
N ILE A 31 -34.92 15.05 -46.50
CA ILE A 31 -35.20 13.70 -47.03
C ILE A 31 -36.32 13.03 -46.23
N GLN A 32 -36.31 13.12 -44.90
CA GLN A 32 -37.29 12.48 -44.02
C GLN A 32 -38.70 13.03 -44.21
N ASN A 33 -38.82 14.35 -44.32
CA ASN A 33 -40.10 15.07 -44.42
C ASN A 33 -40.64 15.14 -45.86
N ALA A 34 -39.90 14.62 -46.85
CA ALA A 34 -40.32 14.69 -48.25
C ALA A 34 -41.56 13.82 -48.53
N PRO A 35 -42.57 14.34 -49.26
CA PRO A 35 -43.78 13.58 -49.61
C PRO A 35 -43.49 12.40 -50.55
N ARG A 36 -42.39 12.47 -51.31
CA ARG A 36 -41.85 11.36 -52.12
C ARG A 36 -40.37 11.18 -51.82
N LYS A 37 -40.06 10.39 -50.78
CA LYS A 37 -38.68 10.08 -50.35
C LYS A 37 -37.76 9.60 -51.48
N SER A 38 -38.27 8.84 -52.45
CA SER A 38 -37.50 8.38 -53.62
C SER A 38 -36.98 9.52 -54.50
N ALA A 39 -37.82 10.51 -54.78
CA ALA A 39 -37.42 11.69 -55.56
C ALA A 39 -36.48 12.60 -54.77
N ALA A 40 -36.66 12.70 -53.44
CA ALA A 40 -35.78 13.47 -52.57
C ALA A 40 -34.37 12.87 -52.50
N VAL A 41 -34.25 11.55 -52.28
CA VAL A 41 -32.95 10.85 -52.28
C VAL A 41 -32.25 10.97 -53.63
N LEU A 42 -32.97 10.85 -54.74
CA LEU A 42 -32.38 11.05 -56.08
C LEU A 42 -31.89 12.49 -56.26
N GLY A 43 -32.70 13.49 -55.89
CA GLY A 43 -32.33 14.90 -56.01
C GLY A 43 -31.19 15.31 -55.07
N TRP A 44 -31.08 14.68 -53.90
CA TRP A 44 -29.97 14.84 -52.97
C TRP A 44 -28.68 14.22 -53.54
N ALA A 45 -28.71 12.99 -54.04
CA ALA A 45 -27.54 12.37 -54.65
C ALA A 45 -27.06 13.13 -55.90
N GLN A 46 -27.97 13.64 -56.73
CA GLN A 46 -27.64 14.44 -57.92
C GLN A 46 -27.12 15.85 -57.60
N SER A 47 -27.30 16.33 -56.36
CA SER A 47 -26.91 17.68 -55.96
C SER A 47 -25.41 17.94 -56.07
N ILE A 48 -24.61 16.87 -56.02
CA ILE A 48 -23.15 16.96 -56.08
C ILE A 48 -22.57 16.78 -57.50
N ASN A 49 -23.41 16.50 -58.50
CA ASN A 49 -22.96 16.15 -59.85
C ASN A 49 -22.03 17.19 -60.48
N GLN A 50 -22.15 18.47 -60.13
CA GLN A 50 -21.29 19.54 -60.64
C GLN A 50 -19.81 19.42 -60.20
N TRP A 51 -19.54 18.66 -59.13
CA TRP A 51 -18.17 18.39 -58.66
C TRP A 51 -17.71 16.97 -58.99
N MET A 52 -18.58 16.11 -59.53
CA MET A 52 -18.19 14.75 -59.92
C MET A 52 -17.52 14.74 -61.30
N PRO A 53 -16.48 13.92 -61.52
CA PRO A 53 -15.81 13.86 -62.81
C PRO A 53 -16.78 13.40 -63.91
N ALA A 54 -16.92 14.19 -64.99
CA ALA A 54 -17.62 13.77 -66.19
C ALA A 54 -16.74 12.75 -66.94
N ASN A 55 -17.29 11.56 -67.22
CA ASN A 55 -16.66 10.46 -67.98
C ASN A 55 -15.27 10.74 -68.58
N GLY A 56 -14.21 10.42 -67.83
CA GLY A 56 -12.89 10.08 -68.38
C GLY A 56 -12.03 11.21 -68.98
N GLY A 57 -12.19 12.46 -68.58
CA GLY A 57 -11.25 13.54 -68.95
C GLY A 57 -10.16 13.78 -67.89
N ASP A 58 -8.89 13.59 -68.27
CA ASP A 58 -7.67 13.70 -67.44
C ASP A 58 -7.29 15.13 -66.97
N ASP A 59 -8.19 16.10 -67.01
CA ASP A 59 -7.91 17.48 -66.57
C ASP A 59 -8.75 17.86 -65.34
N ALA A 60 -8.23 17.60 -64.13
CA ALA A 60 -8.44 18.43 -62.92
C ALA A 60 -7.78 17.80 -61.66
N ASP A 61 -6.46 17.91 -61.55
CA ASP A 61 -5.78 17.90 -60.23
C ASP A 61 -6.21 19.12 -59.37
N SER A 62 -6.96 20.09 -59.93
CA SER A 62 -7.26 21.36 -59.26
C SER A 62 -8.29 21.32 -58.14
N ASP A 63 -9.11 20.27 -57.97
CA ASP A 63 -10.22 20.30 -57.01
C ASP A 63 -10.50 18.98 -56.25
N VAL A 64 -9.47 18.15 -56.01
CA VAL A 64 -9.59 16.89 -55.21
C VAL A 64 -10.24 17.14 -53.84
N ILE A 65 -9.90 18.25 -53.17
CA ILE A 65 -10.44 18.62 -51.86
C ILE A 65 -11.94 18.95 -51.96
N ILE A 66 -12.35 19.69 -52.99
CA ILE A 66 -13.75 20.07 -53.22
C ILE A 66 -14.59 18.83 -53.49
N ARG A 67 -14.08 17.89 -54.31
CA ARG A 67 -14.75 16.61 -54.56
C ARG A 67 -14.88 15.78 -53.30
N ALA A 68 -13.82 15.72 -52.48
CA ALA A 68 -13.85 15.02 -51.20
C ALA A 68 -14.90 15.64 -50.25
N LYS A 69 -15.01 16.97 -50.17
CA LYS A 69 -16.05 17.66 -49.40
C LYS A 69 -17.46 17.38 -49.95
N ALA A 70 -17.64 17.36 -51.27
CA ALA A 70 -18.93 17.08 -51.90
C ALA A 70 -19.40 15.63 -51.63
N LEU A 71 -18.50 14.64 -51.72
CA LEU A 71 -18.81 13.27 -51.30
C LEU A 71 -19.02 13.18 -49.78
N GLY A 72 -18.26 13.98 -49.01
CA GLY A 72 -18.41 14.13 -47.56
C GLY A 72 -19.81 14.61 -47.17
N PHE A 73 -20.40 15.56 -47.90
CA PHE A 73 -21.79 16.00 -47.69
C PHE A 73 -22.76 14.82 -47.75
N LEU A 74 -22.62 13.94 -48.77
CA LEU A 74 -23.49 12.79 -48.88
C LEU A 74 -23.24 11.78 -47.75
N ALA A 75 -21.99 11.51 -47.40
CA ALA A 75 -21.66 10.60 -46.30
C ALA A 75 -22.19 11.11 -44.95
N ALA A 76 -21.97 12.38 -44.62
CA ALA A 76 -22.42 13.02 -43.39
C ALA A 76 -23.96 13.06 -43.29
N THR A 77 -24.66 13.29 -44.42
CA THR A 77 -26.13 13.23 -44.43
C THR A 77 -26.62 11.82 -44.08
N LEU A 78 -25.95 10.76 -44.57
CA LEU A 78 -26.30 9.38 -44.25
C LEU A 78 -25.99 8.99 -42.79
N GLU A 79 -25.00 9.62 -42.15
CA GLU A 79 -24.68 9.37 -40.73
C GLU A 79 -25.79 9.81 -39.79
N VAL A 80 -26.53 10.88 -40.15
CA VAL A 80 -27.62 11.43 -39.33
C VAL A 80 -29.01 11.03 -39.82
N LEU A 81 -29.11 10.30 -40.94
CA LEU A 81 -30.39 9.83 -41.47
C LEU A 81 -30.94 8.65 -40.65
N GLU A 82 -32.22 8.70 -40.32
CA GLU A 82 -32.93 7.58 -39.68
C GLU A 82 -32.81 6.27 -40.49
N LYS A 83 -32.62 5.16 -39.78
CA LYS A 83 -32.21 3.86 -40.36
C LYS A 83 -33.28 3.17 -41.21
N ASP A 84 -34.54 3.57 -41.09
CA ASP A 84 -35.70 2.99 -41.77
C ASP A 84 -36.19 3.82 -42.97
N VAL A 85 -35.54 4.95 -43.27
CA VAL A 85 -35.96 5.88 -44.31
C VAL A 85 -35.74 5.32 -45.73
N LEU A 86 -34.63 4.63 -45.95
CA LEU A 86 -34.22 4.14 -47.27
C LEU A 86 -34.80 2.76 -47.56
N ARG A 87 -35.50 2.62 -48.69
CA ARG A 87 -35.99 1.32 -49.18
C ARG A 87 -34.84 0.49 -49.74
N VAL A 88 -35.06 -0.83 -49.82
CA VAL A 88 -34.05 -1.79 -50.33
C VAL A 88 -33.44 -1.36 -51.66
N GLU A 89 -34.26 -0.98 -52.64
CA GLU A 89 -33.77 -0.54 -53.97
C GLU A 89 -32.86 0.69 -53.83
N GLN A 90 -33.18 1.64 -52.97
CA GLN A 90 -32.36 2.84 -52.77
C GLN A 90 -31.04 2.51 -52.09
N VAL A 91 -31.06 1.59 -51.11
CA VAL A 91 -29.83 1.08 -50.48
C VAL A 91 -28.96 0.40 -51.54
N GLU A 92 -29.51 -0.48 -52.39
CA GLU A 92 -28.76 -1.14 -53.48
C GLU A 92 -28.15 -0.13 -54.47
N HIS A 93 -28.91 0.90 -54.90
CA HIS A 93 -28.40 1.93 -55.80
C HIS A 93 -27.29 2.78 -55.16
N LEU A 94 -27.44 3.17 -53.89
CA LEU A 94 -26.44 3.95 -53.18
C LEU A 94 -25.18 3.13 -52.87
N LEU A 95 -25.31 1.84 -52.55
CA LEU A 95 -24.16 0.94 -52.42
C LEU A 95 -23.37 0.89 -53.72
N LYS A 96 -24.04 0.77 -54.87
CA LYS A 96 -23.39 0.77 -56.19
C LYS A 96 -22.69 2.11 -56.48
N PHE A 97 -23.33 3.23 -56.14
CA PHE A 97 -22.77 4.56 -56.34
C PHE A 97 -21.49 4.79 -55.52
N PHE A 98 -21.55 4.58 -54.20
CA PHE A 98 -20.36 4.75 -53.34
C PHE A 98 -19.33 3.66 -53.58
N GLY A 99 -19.75 2.43 -53.87
CA GLY A 99 -18.88 1.32 -54.23
C GLY A 99 -18.04 1.59 -55.48
N ALA A 100 -18.58 2.31 -56.47
CA ALA A 100 -17.83 2.71 -57.66
C ALA A 100 -16.60 3.57 -57.33
N MET A 101 -16.61 4.34 -56.23
CA MET A 101 -15.48 5.20 -55.84
C MET A 101 -14.19 4.41 -55.60
N PHE A 102 -14.30 3.15 -55.17
CA PHE A 102 -13.16 2.22 -55.00
C PHE A 102 -12.54 1.75 -56.32
N THR A 103 -13.04 2.23 -57.46
CA THR A 103 -12.47 1.98 -58.79
C THR A 103 -12.15 3.27 -59.54
N ILE A 104 -12.96 4.33 -59.36
CA ILE A 104 -12.88 5.52 -60.20
C ILE A 104 -12.32 6.77 -59.50
N ASP A 105 -12.26 6.83 -58.16
CA ASP A 105 -11.72 8.01 -57.45
C ASP A 105 -11.00 7.62 -56.14
N HIS A 106 -9.80 7.06 -56.28
CA HIS A 106 -8.99 6.60 -55.16
C HIS A 106 -8.40 7.74 -54.31
N LYS A 107 -8.36 8.98 -54.83
CA LYS A 107 -7.73 10.13 -54.16
C LYS A 107 -8.72 10.92 -53.30
N ALA A 108 -9.93 11.19 -53.79
CA ALA A 108 -10.92 12.02 -53.08
C ALA A 108 -12.02 11.19 -52.40
N GLY A 109 -12.39 10.04 -52.97
CA GLY A 109 -13.67 9.41 -52.66
C GLY A 109 -13.66 8.34 -51.58
N ILE A 110 -12.51 7.75 -51.24
CA ILE A 110 -12.47 6.51 -50.44
C ILE A 110 -12.96 6.69 -49.01
N LEU A 111 -12.58 7.77 -48.32
CA LEU A 111 -13.01 8.02 -46.94
C LEU A 111 -14.54 8.22 -46.87
N ALA A 112 -15.06 9.13 -47.69
CA ALA A 112 -16.49 9.40 -47.75
C ALA A 112 -17.30 8.18 -48.20
N ALA A 113 -16.80 7.43 -49.19
CA ALA A 113 -17.43 6.20 -49.65
C ALA A 113 -17.44 5.12 -48.56
N SER A 114 -16.34 4.91 -47.85
CA SER A 114 -16.26 3.93 -46.75
C SER A 114 -17.24 4.28 -45.63
N THR A 115 -17.31 5.56 -45.26
CA THR A 115 -18.28 6.07 -44.26
C THR A 115 -19.72 5.87 -44.73
N ALA A 116 -20.04 6.28 -45.96
CA ALA A 116 -21.38 6.12 -46.52
C ALA A 116 -21.80 4.64 -46.62
N LEU A 117 -20.91 3.76 -47.10
CA LEU A 117 -21.16 2.32 -47.15
C LEU A 117 -21.40 1.75 -45.74
N ARG A 118 -20.66 2.18 -44.72
CA ARG A 118 -20.89 1.77 -43.32
C ARG A 118 -22.27 2.16 -42.81
N CYS A 119 -22.73 3.36 -43.13
CA CYS A 119 -24.09 3.82 -42.82
C CYS A 119 -25.14 2.98 -43.55
N LEU A 120 -24.96 2.76 -44.86
CA LEU A 120 -25.87 1.97 -45.69
C LEU A 120 -25.98 0.51 -45.22
N CYS A 121 -24.86 -0.10 -44.83
CA CYS A 121 -24.83 -1.45 -44.24
C CYS A 121 -25.53 -1.54 -42.88
N SER A 122 -25.78 -0.40 -42.22
CA SER A 122 -26.46 -0.30 -40.94
C SER A 122 -27.95 0.07 -41.07
N MET A 123 -28.46 0.28 -42.28
CA MET A 123 -29.87 0.60 -42.55
C MET A 123 -30.77 -0.63 -42.32
N GLN A 124 -32.01 -0.39 -41.87
CA GLN A 124 -32.99 -1.44 -41.56
C GLN A 124 -33.23 -2.40 -42.73
N TYR A 125 -33.23 -1.86 -43.95
CA TYR A 125 -33.52 -2.60 -45.18
C TYR A 125 -32.27 -3.15 -45.90
N PHE A 126 -31.09 -3.06 -45.29
CA PHE A 126 -29.90 -3.75 -45.78
C PHE A 126 -30.07 -5.27 -45.63
N ARG A 127 -29.80 -6.02 -46.70
CA ARG A 127 -29.90 -7.49 -46.71
C ARG A 127 -28.52 -8.11 -46.72
N ALA A 128 -28.31 -9.19 -45.98
CA ALA A 128 -27.02 -9.88 -45.88
C ALA A 128 -26.37 -10.20 -47.24
N LYS A 129 -27.16 -10.63 -48.23
CA LYS A 129 -26.69 -10.90 -49.61
C LYS A 129 -26.03 -9.71 -50.32
N MET A 130 -26.31 -8.49 -49.88
CA MET A 130 -25.74 -7.27 -50.45
C MET A 130 -24.27 -7.09 -50.02
N ALA A 131 -23.84 -7.71 -48.92
CA ALA A 131 -22.49 -7.59 -48.41
C ALA A 131 -21.42 -8.10 -49.39
N ALA A 132 -21.70 -9.14 -50.17
CA ALA A 132 -20.78 -9.66 -51.18
C ALA A 132 -20.34 -8.57 -52.17
N SER A 133 -21.28 -7.74 -52.63
CA SER A 133 -20.98 -6.61 -53.52
C SER A 133 -20.11 -5.55 -52.83
N VAL A 134 -20.31 -5.33 -51.53
CA VAL A 134 -19.51 -4.36 -50.75
C VAL A 134 -18.06 -4.85 -50.63
N PHE A 135 -17.85 -6.13 -50.36
CA PHE A 135 -16.50 -6.72 -50.37
C PHE A 135 -15.85 -6.63 -51.75
N GLU A 136 -16.58 -6.93 -52.82
CA GLU A 136 -16.11 -6.78 -54.21
C GLU A 136 -15.72 -5.33 -54.56
N TYR A 137 -16.44 -4.33 -54.03
CA TYR A 137 -16.06 -2.93 -54.21
C TYR A 137 -14.78 -2.60 -53.46
N ILE A 138 -14.68 -3.00 -52.19
CA ILE A 138 -13.51 -2.71 -51.35
C ILE A 138 -12.23 -3.29 -51.97
N THR A 139 -12.29 -4.51 -52.50
CA THR A 139 -11.12 -5.21 -53.06
C THR A 139 -10.62 -4.58 -54.37
N LYS A 140 -11.46 -3.84 -55.11
CA LYS A 140 -11.05 -3.10 -56.32
C LYS A 140 -10.03 -1.99 -56.06
N LEU A 141 -9.89 -1.55 -54.80
CA LEU A 141 -8.87 -0.57 -54.41
C LEU A 141 -7.44 -1.12 -54.60
N GLY A 142 -7.26 -2.45 -54.52
CA GLY A 142 -6.00 -3.12 -54.82
C GLY A 142 -4.78 -2.52 -54.10
N GLU A 143 -3.69 -2.29 -54.84
CA GLU A 143 -2.44 -1.76 -54.29
C GLU A 143 -2.55 -0.31 -53.79
N ASP A 144 -3.60 0.44 -54.18
CA ASP A 144 -3.79 1.81 -53.73
C ASP A 144 -4.30 1.88 -52.28
N PHE A 145 -4.73 0.76 -51.71
CA PHE A 145 -5.11 0.67 -50.28
C PHE A 145 -3.98 1.14 -49.38
N ARG A 146 -2.73 0.71 -49.64
CA ARG A 146 -1.56 1.10 -48.84
C ARG A 146 -1.18 2.58 -48.99
N LEU A 147 -1.61 3.21 -50.09
CA LEU A 147 -1.36 4.63 -50.37
C LEU A 147 -2.33 5.54 -49.62
N GLN A 148 -3.48 5.01 -49.17
CA GLN A 148 -4.42 5.75 -48.34
C GLN A 148 -3.80 6.08 -46.99
N VAL A 149 -4.15 7.23 -46.39
CA VAL A 149 -3.71 7.58 -45.04
C VAL A 149 -4.31 6.63 -43.99
N PRO A 150 -3.68 6.45 -42.81
CA PRO A 150 -4.15 5.50 -41.79
C PRO A 150 -5.63 5.64 -41.39
N ALA A 151 -6.14 6.88 -41.28
CA ALA A 151 -7.53 7.16 -40.95
C ALA A 151 -8.51 6.66 -42.03
N THR A 152 -8.14 6.77 -43.32
CA THR A 152 -8.96 6.25 -44.43
C THR A 152 -8.96 4.72 -44.44
N ARG A 153 -7.81 4.09 -44.22
CA ARG A 153 -7.74 2.63 -44.08
C ARG A 153 -8.55 2.14 -42.87
N ARG A 154 -8.55 2.89 -41.77
CA ARG A 154 -9.38 2.61 -40.59
C ARG A 154 -10.86 2.58 -40.93
N ALA A 155 -11.36 3.52 -41.72
CA ALA A 155 -12.77 3.53 -42.14
C ALA A 155 -13.15 2.25 -42.93
N ILE A 156 -12.23 1.72 -43.74
CA ILE A 156 -12.41 0.44 -44.45
C ILE A 156 -12.44 -0.72 -43.46
N TYR A 157 -11.50 -0.78 -42.51
CA TYR A 157 -11.51 -1.81 -41.46
C TYR A 157 -12.77 -1.75 -40.60
N ASP A 158 -13.26 -0.57 -40.25
CA ASP A 158 -14.50 -0.42 -39.48
C ASP A 158 -15.72 -0.89 -40.28
N LEU A 159 -15.77 -0.64 -41.58
CA LEU A 159 -16.79 -1.17 -42.50
C LEU A 159 -16.74 -2.70 -42.58
N VAL A 160 -15.57 -3.28 -42.84
CA VAL A 160 -15.39 -4.74 -42.88
C VAL A 160 -15.76 -5.35 -41.53
N GLY A 161 -15.28 -4.75 -40.43
CA GLY A 161 -15.57 -5.15 -39.07
C GLY A 161 -17.07 -5.10 -38.73
N LEU A 162 -17.81 -4.14 -39.28
CA LEU A 162 -19.27 -4.07 -39.14
C LEU A 162 -19.95 -5.23 -39.88
N LEU A 163 -19.52 -5.54 -41.10
CA LEU A 163 -20.07 -6.62 -41.91
C LEU A 163 -19.82 -8.00 -41.28
N VAL A 164 -18.59 -8.31 -40.87
CA VAL A 164 -18.25 -9.64 -40.30
C VAL A 164 -18.79 -9.85 -38.89
N ARG A 165 -19.17 -8.78 -38.18
CA ARG A 165 -19.88 -8.89 -36.89
C ARG A 165 -21.32 -9.38 -37.04
N ASN A 166 -21.90 -9.26 -38.24
CA ASN A 166 -23.26 -9.72 -38.53
C ASN A 166 -23.26 -11.18 -39.00
N ASP A 167 -23.75 -12.10 -38.17
CA ASP A 167 -23.77 -13.54 -38.48
C ASP A 167 -24.58 -13.87 -39.74
N ALA A 168 -25.61 -13.09 -40.06
CA ALA A 168 -26.37 -13.29 -41.29
C ALA A 168 -25.52 -12.99 -42.53
N VAL A 169 -24.61 -12.02 -42.45
CA VAL A 169 -23.66 -11.70 -43.53
C VAL A 169 -22.67 -12.85 -43.73
N LEU A 170 -22.03 -13.31 -42.66
CA LEU A 170 -21.08 -14.44 -42.74
C LEU A 170 -21.74 -15.70 -43.30
N LYS A 171 -22.97 -16.01 -42.87
CA LYS A 171 -23.73 -17.15 -43.40
C LYS A 171 -24.07 -16.98 -44.89
N SER A 172 -24.43 -15.78 -45.32
CA SER A 172 -24.70 -15.49 -46.74
C SER A 172 -23.44 -15.61 -47.61
N LEU A 173 -22.29 -15.17 -47.09
CA LEU A 173 -20.99 -15.35 -47.76
C LEU A 173 -20.62 -16.83 -47.81
N GLY A 174 -20.82 -17.58 -46.72
CA GLY A 174 -20.63 -19.03 -46.67
C GLY A 174 -21.43 -19.80 -47.72
N GLN A 175 -22.67 -19.38 -47.98
CA GLN A 175 -23.50 -19.95 -49.05
C GLN A 175 -22.98 -19.64 -50.46
N THR A 176 -22.27 -18.53 -50.63
CA THR A 176 -21.81 -18.04 -51.95
C THR A 176 -20.41 -18.54 -52.27
N ASP A 177 -19.48 -18.42 -51.32
CA ASP A 177 -18.06 -18.70 -51.49
C ASP A 177 -17.67 -20.11 -51.01
N GLY A 178 -18.54 -20.77 -50.22
CA GLY A 178 -18.25 -22.07 -49.62
C GLY A 178 -17.03 -22.05 -48.68
N PRO A 179 -16.37 -23.20 -48.44
CA PRO A 179 -15.17 -23.29 -47.61
C PRO A 179 -13.96 -22.50 -48.14
N GLY A 180 -13.98 -22.12 -49.43
CA GLY A 180 -12.91 -21.35 -50.06
C GLY A 180 -12.87 -19.88 -49.63
N ALA A 181 -14.01 -19.33 -49.18
CA ALA A 181 -14.14 -17.98 -48.64
C ALA A 181 -13.35 -16.93 -49.45
N GLN A 182 -13.61 -16.84 -50.75
CA GLN A 182 -12.86 -15.98 -51.67
C GLN A 182 -12.79 -14.53 -51.19
N PHE A 183 -13.87 -14.00 -50.59
CA PHE A 183 -13.86 -12.65 -50.01
C PHE A 183 -12.73 -12.47 -48.97
N LEU A 184 -12.44 -13.49 -48.16
CA LEU A 184 -11.40 -13.44 -47.14
C LEU A 184 -10.01 -13.49 -47.79
N VAL A 185 -9.83 -14.34 -48.79
CA VAL A 185 -8.57 -14.42 -49.57
C VAL A 185 -8.25 -13.07 -50.21
N ASP A 186 -9.25 -12.42 -50.80
CA ASP A 186 -9.11 -11.10 -51.40
C ASP A 186 -8.79 -10.02 -50.36
N LEU A 187 -9.40 -10.09 -49.17
CA LEU A 187 -9.09 -9.20 -48.05
C LEU A 187 -7.67 -9.41 -47.50
N LEU A 188 -7.20 -10.65 -47.39
CA LEU A 188 -5.82 -10.96 -47.00
C LEU A 188 -4.83 -10.31 -47.96
N GLN A 189 -5.13 -10.36 -49.26
CA GLN A 189 -4.30 -9.74 -50.30
C GLN A 189 -4.34 -8.20 -50.23
N LEU A 190 -5.52 -7.62 -50.06
CA LEU A 190 -5.72 -6.16 -49.97
C LEU A 190 -5.01 -5.56 -48.75
N CYS A 191 -5.21 -6.18 -47.59
CA CYS A 191 -4.73 -5.70 -46.28
C CYS A 191 -3.29 -6.13 -45.97
N ARG A 192 -2.53 -6.62 -46.96
CA ARG A 192 -1.16 -7.11 -46.73
C ARG A 192 -0.28 -6.01 -46.16
N SER A 193 0.50 -6.34 -45.13
CA SER A 193 1.53 -5.47 -44.55
C SER A 193 1.03 -4.14 -43.94
N GLU A 194 -0.15 -4.12 -43.30
CA GLU A 194 -0.58 -2.99 -42.47
C GLU A 194 0.42 -2.72 -41.33
N ARG A 195 0.69 -1.45 -41.02
CA ARG A 195 1.72 -1.04 -40.05
C ARG A 195 1.17 -0.16 -38.94
N ASP A 196 -0.01 0.42 -39.12
CA ASP A 196 -0.66 1.24 -38.09
C ASP A 196 -1.19 0.35 -36.95
N PRO A 197 -0.75 0.56 -35.69
CA PRO A 197 -1.14 -0.30 -34.56
C PRO A 197 -2.65 -0.41 -34.33
N ASP A 198 -3.38 0.69 -34.46
CA ASP A 198 -4.83 0.67 -34.23
C ASP A 198 -5.53 -0.11 -35.34
N ASN A 199 -5.12 0.09 -36.59
CA ASN A 199 -5.65 -0.66 -37.72
C ASN A 199 -5.32 -2.16 -37.60
N LEU A 200 -4.13 -2.52 -37.11
CA LEU A 200 -3.77 -3.90 -36.82
C LEU A 200 -4.69 -4.56 -35.79
N LEU A 201 -5.08 -3.84 -34.72
CA LEU A 201 -6.06 -4.36 -33.76
C LEU A 201 -7.41 -4.69 -34.42
N ARG A 202 -7.90 -3.80 -35.30
CA ARG A 202 -9.15 -4.06 -36.06
C ARG A 202 -8.98 -5.25 -36.98
N TRP A 203 -7.84 -5.31 -37.67
CA TRP A 203 -7.55 -6.38 -38.61
C TRP A 203 -7.50 -7.74 -37.94
N PHE A 204 -6.76 -7.88 -36.84
CA PHE A 204 -6.73 -9.11 -36.05
C PHE A 204 -8.11 -9.48 -35.51
N ALA A 205 -8.92 -8.51 -35.07
CA ALA A 205 -10.29 -8.78 -34.64
C ALA A 205 -11.19 -9.30 -35.79
N ILE A 206 -11.03 -8.77 -37.00
CA ILE A 206 -11.74 -9.26 -38.20
C ILE A 206 -11.34 -10.70 -38.50
N LEU A 207 -10.03 -10.98 -38.58
CA LEU A 207 -9.50 -12.32 -38.86
C LEU A 207 -10.00 -13.34 -37.84
N ARG A 208 -9.88 -13.02 -36.54
CA ARG A 208 -10.38 -13.85 -35.45
C ARG A 208 -11.88 -14.12 -35.58
N ARG A 209 -12.69 -13.09 -35.84
CA ARG A 209 -14.15 -13.24 -35.96
C ARG A 209 -14.52 -14.19 -37.10
N VAL A 210 -13.87 -14.06 -38.26
CA VAL A 210 -14.14 -14.93 -39.41
C VAL A 210 -13.71 -16.37 -39.11
N LEU A 211 -12.53 -16.58 -38.52
CA LEU A 211 -12.05 -17.90 -38.12
C LEU A 211 -13.01 -18.61 -37.15
N GLU A 212 -13.60 -17.88 -36.20
CA GLU A 212 -14.50 -18.43 -35.17
C GLU A 212 -15.93 -18.71 -35.68
N ARG A 213 -16.43 -17.96 -36.67
CA ARG A 213 -17.89 -17.87 -36.96
C ARG A 213 -18.31 -18.14 -38.40
N TYR A 214 -17.36 -18.32 -39.31
CA TYR A 214 -17.69 -18.66 -40.69
C TYR A 214 -18.29 -20.07 -40.81
N ASP A 215 -19.39 -20.19 -41.55
CA ASP A 215 -20.15 -21.44 -41.73
C ASP A 215 -20.56 -21.58 -43.20
N PRO A 216 -20.15 -22.64 -43.94
CA PRO A 216 -19.43 -23.83 -43.47
C PRO A 216 -17.99 -23.55 -43.00
N PRO A 217 -17.36 -24.44 -42.22
CA PRO A 217 -15.96 -24.26 -41.78
C PRO A 217 -15.03 -23.98 -42.96
N LEU A 218 -14.06 -23.09 -42.74
CA LEU A 218 -13.05 -22.73 -43.73
C LEU A 218 -12.25 -23.97 -44.17
N ALA A 219 -11.79 -23.98 -45.42
CA ALA A 219 -10.80 -24.95 -45.87
C ALA A 219 -9.49 -24.78 -45.08
N THR A 220 -8.82 -25.89 -44.75
CA THR A 220 -7.53 -25.88 -44.04
C THR A 220 -6.48 -25.00 -44.72
N THR A 221 -6.48 -24.95 -46.05
CA THR A 221 -5.58 -24.07 -46.83
C THR A 221 -5.84 -22.59 -46.54
N VAL A 222 -7.11 -22.16 -46.49
CA VAL A 222 -7.50 -20.77 -46.23
C VAL A 222 -7.18 -20.39 -44.79
N ALA A 223 -7.47 -21.28 -43.82
CA ALA A 223 -7.05 -21.05 -42.44
C ALA A 223 -5.52 -20.95 -42.30
N GLY A 224 -4.78 -21.75 -43.08
CA GLY A 224 -3.32 -21.66 -43.21
C GLY A 224 -2.84 -20.33 -43.80
N ASP A 225 -3.54 -19.79 -44.79
CA ASP A 225 -3.22 -18.48 -45.37
C ASP A 225 -3.47 -17.33 -44.37
N VAL A 226 -4.56 -17.41 -43.59
CA VAL A 226 -4.81 -16.47 -42.48
C VAL A 226 -3.70 -16.55 -41.43
N PHE A 227 -3.30 -17.76 -41.04
CA PHE A 227 -2.20 -17.97 -40.11
C PHE A 227 -0.90 -17.37 -40.66
N LYS A 228 -0.57 -17.64 -41.92
CA LYS A 228 0.64 -17.11 -42.56
C LYS A 228 0.66 -15.57 -42.52
N ALA A 229 -0.44 -14.94 -42.91
CA ALA A 229 -0.57 -13.48 -42.87
C ALA A 229 -0.46 -12.90 -41.46
N ALA A 230 -0.97 -13.59 -40.44
CA ALA A 230 -0.82 -13.19 -39.05
C ALA A 230 0.61 -13.42 -38.53
N SER A 231 1.26 -14.51 -38.93
CA SER A 231 2.59 -14.90 -38.44
C SER A 231 3.71 -13.95 -38.87
N ASP A 232 3.52 -13.20 -39.96
CA ASP A 232 4.47 -12.17 -40.42
C ASP A 232 4.66 -11.04 -39.38
N TYR A 233 3.73 -10.87 -38.45
CA TYR A 233 3.82 -9.89 -37.36
C TYR A 233 4.53 -10.44 -36.10
N PHE A 234 4.92 -11.71 -36.07
CA PHE A 234 5.51 -12.34 -34.89
C PHE A 234 7.05 -12.41 -34.94
N PRO A 235 7.79 -11.91 -33.93
CA PRO A 235 7.30 -11.25 -32.72
C PRO A 235 6.97 -9.76 -32.93
N ILE A 236 5.97 -9.27 -32.21
CA ILE A 236 5.59 -7.85 -32.26
C ILE A 236 6.59 -7.01 -31.47
N SER A 237 7.10 -5.96 -32.10
CA SER A 237 7.92 -4.92 -31.46
C SER A 237 7.48 -3.53 -31.91
N MET A 238 7.48 -2.55 -31.00
CA MET A 238 7.21 -1.15 -31.29
C MET A 238 8.36 -0.27 -30.83
N ARG A 239 8.61 0.83 -31.55
CA ARG A 239 9.64 1.83 -31.20
C ARG A 239 9.26 2.71 -29.98
N SER A 240 7.98 2.77 -29.62
CA SER A 240 7.44 3.48 -28.46
C SER A 240 6.49 2.56 -27.70
N SER A 241 6.45 2.64 -26.36
CA SER A 241 5.58 1.81 -25.51
C SER A 241 4.10 2.16 -25.60
N ALA A 242 3.76 3.37 -26.07
CA ALA A 242 2.39 3.79 -26.35
C ALA A 242 2.31 4.64 -27.63
N THR A 243 1.25 4.43 -28.40
CA THR A 243 0.86 5.30 -29.54
C THR A 243 0.07 6.53 -29.05
N PRO A 244 -0.10 7.58 -29.87
CA PRO A 244 -0.99 8.71 -29.52
C PRO A 244 -2.43 8.31 -29.17
N ALA A 245 -2.87 7.12 -29.63
CA ALA A 245 -4.20 6.56 -29.34
C ALA A 245 -4.23 5.63 -28.11
N GLY A 246 -3.10 5.40 -27.44
CA GLY A 246 -3.01 4.57 -26.23
C GLY A 246 -2.77 3.07 -26.47
N THR A 247 -2.73 2.60 -27.72
CA THR A 247 -2.44 1.19 -28.05
C THR A 247 -1.01 0.81 -27.62
N THR A 248 -0.89 -0.28 -26.87
CA THR A 248 0.37 -0.82 -26.32
C THR A 248 0.87 -2.05 -27.09
N VAL A 249 2.10 -2.49 -26.83
CA VAL A 249 2.66 -3.72 -27.42
C VAL A 249 1.89 -4.95 -26.98
N ASP A 250 1.47 -4.98 -25.72
CA ASP A 250 0.76 -6.12 -25.15
C ASP A 250 -0.67 -6.25 -25.70
N ASP A 251 -1.34 -5.13 -26.03
CA ASP A 251 -2.63 -5.15 -26.74
C ASP A 251 -2.51 -5.85 -28.09
N LEU A 252 -1.47 -5.53 -28.85
CA LEU A 252 -1.21 -6.13 -30.16
C LEU A 252 -0.84 -7.62 -30.02
N LYS A 253 0.01 -7.98 -29.05
CA LYS A 253 0.35 -9.39 -28.78
C LYS A 253 -0.89 -10.20 -28.41
N ALA A 254 -1.75 -9.67 -27.54
CA ALA A 254 -2.99 -10.31 -27.14
C ALA A 254 -3.96 -10.48 -28.32
N ALA A 255 -4.10 -9.46 -29.17
CA ALA A 255 -4.93 -9.52 -30.37
C ALA A 255 -4.40 -10.56 -31.38
N LEU A 256 -3.09 -10.59 -31.65
CA LEU A 256 -2.45 -11.55 -32.54
C LEU A 256 -2.60 -12.99 -32.00
N ARG A 257 -2.36 -13.19 -30.70
CA ARG A 257 -2.60 -14.46 -30.01
C ARG A 257 -4.02 -14.94 -30.19
N GLY A 258 -4.99 -14.03 -30.08
CA GLY A 258 -6.40 -14.32 -30.32
C GLY A 258 -6.69 -14.80 -31.74
N VAL A 259 -5.90 -14.43 -32.75
CA VAL A 259 -6.00 -14.99 -34.12
C VAL A 259 -5.44 -16.40 -34.16
N PHE A 260 -4.27 -16.63 -33.54
CA PHE A 260 -3.60 -17.94 -33.54
C PHE A 260 -4.45 -19.01 -32.85
N SER A 261 -5.15 -18.66 -31.78
CA SER A 261 -5.98 -19.58 -31.00
C SER A 261 -7.44 -19.67 -31.49
N ALA A 262 -7.85 -18.87 -32.49
CA ALA A 262 -9.24 -18.77 -32.94
C ALA A 262 -9.79 -20.04 -33.60
N SER A 263 -8.95 -20.80 -34.31
CA SER A 263 -9.36 -21.98 -35.06
C SER A 263 -8.29 -23.06 -35.04
N SER A 264 -8.71 -24.30 -34.78
CA SER A 264 -7.83 -25.46 -34.76
C SER A 264 -7.49 -26.00 -36.15
N LEU A 265 -8.06 -25.44 -37.22
CA LEU A 265 -7.80 -25.88 -38.60
C LEU A 265 -6.33 -25.73 -39.00
N ALA A 266 -5.63 -24.74 -38.44
CA ALA A 266 -4.20 -24.50 -38.65
C ALA A 266 -3.33 -24.97 -37.46
N ALA A 267 -3.86 -25.81 -36.57
CA ALA A 267 -3.20 -26.18 -35.31
C ALA A 267 -1.76 -26.70 -35.52
N SER A 268 -1.56 -27.60 -36.48
CA SER A 268 -0.21 -28.12 -36.77
C SER A 268 0.75 -27.03 -37.22
N SER A 269 0.34 -26.13 -38.12
CA SER A 269 1.16 -25.00 -38.57
C SER A 269 1.49 -24.02 -37.45
N VAL A 270 0.52 -23.75 -36.56
CA VAL A 270 0.69 -22.87 -35.40
C VAL A 270 1.70 -23.45 -34.41
N PHE A 271 1.51 -24.72 -33.99
CA PHE A 271 2.44 -25.36 -33.06
C PHE A 271 3.83 -25.54 -33.69
N ASP A 272 3.92 -25.92 -34.96
CA ASP A 272 5.20 -26.05 -35.66
C ASP A 272 5.98 -24.75 -35.66
N PHE A 273 5.32 -23.63 -35.98
CA PHE A 273 5.92 -22.30 -35.98
C PHE A 273 6.37 -21.87 -34.59
N LEU A 274 5.49 -21.97 -33.58
CA LEU A 274 5.78 -21.54 -32.22
C LEU A 274 6.91 -22.35 -31.58
N LEU A 275 6.92 -23.67 -31.79
CA LEU A 275 7.98 -24.54 -31.28
C LEU A 275 9.30 -24.33 -32.03
N GLN A 276 9.27 -24.18 -33.37
CA GLN A 276 10.48 -23.84 -34.12
C GLN A 276 11.08 -22.49 -33.68
N LYS A 277 10.24 -21.52 -33.29
CA LYS A 277 10.72 -20.27 -32.69
C LYS A 277 11.30 -20.53 -31.31
N MET A 278 10.60 -21.26 -30.45
CA MET A 278 11.06 -21.59 -29.10
C MET A 278 12.41 -22.31 -29.09
N ASP A 279 12.59 -23.27 -29.99
CA ASP A 279 13.82 -24.08 -30.12
C ASP A 279 15.06 -23.27 -30.57
N GLN A 280 14.91 -21.97 -30.87
CA GLN A 280 16.04 -21.06 -31.12
C GLN A 280 16.84 -20.71 -29.85
N GLY A 281 16.33 -21.09 -28.67
CA GLY A 281 17.04 -21.00 -27.40
C GLY A 281 17.40 -19.57 -27.01
N ASP A 282 18.66 -19.36 -26.62
CA ASP A 282 19.17 -18.08 -26.07
C ASP A 282 19.16 -16.92 -27.08
N ALA A 283 18.92 -17.18 -28.36
CA ALA A 283 18.76 -16.13 -29.37
C ALA A 283 17.45 -15.32 -29.20
N LEU A 284 16.50 -15.82 -28.40
CA LEU A 284 15.24 -15.14 -28.11
C LEU A 284 15.34 -14.27 -26.86
N THR A 285 14.69 -13.11 -26.89
CA THR A 285 14.47 -12.31 -25.69
C THR A 285 13.42 -12.98 -24.79
N VAL A 286 13.52 -12.75 -23.47
CA VAL A 286 12.54 -13.24 -22.49
C VAL A 286 11.10 -12.85 -22.87
N SER A 287 10.89 -11.60 -23.31
CA SER A 287 9.58 -11.11 -23.75
C SER A 287 8.98 -11.92 -24.91
N VAL A 288 9.82 -12.42 -25.82
CA VAL A 288 9.38 -13.27 -26.94
C VAL A 288 9.09 -14.69 -26.46
N LYS A 289 9.96 -15.28 -25.60
CA LYS A 289 9.71 -16.60 -25.01
C LYS A 289 8.37 -16.64 -24.27
N VAL A 290 8.11 -15.65 -23.42
CA VAL A 290 6.85 -15.52 -22.67
C VAL A 290 5.65 -15.38 -23.61
N ASP A 291 5.78 -14.64 -24.72
CA ASP A 291 4.71 -14.50 -25.70
C ASP A 291 4.43 -15.80 -26.47
N ILE A 292 5.49 -16.57 -26.81
CA ILE A 292 5.35 -17.92 -27.39
C ILE A 292 4.59 -18.83 -26.41
N LEU A 293 5.02 -18.88 -25.14
CA LEU A 293 4.39 -19.71 -24.09
C LEU A 293 2.91 -19.35 -23.88
N SER A 294 2.62 -18.05 -23.76
CA SER A 294 1.25 -17.54 -23.61
C SER A 294 0.37 -17.90 -24.81
N THR A 295 0.96 -17.92 -26.01
CA THR A 295 0.25 -18.27 -27.25
C THR A 295 0.01 -19.77 -27.36
N ILE A 296 0.99 -20.60 -27.02
CA ILE A 296 0.82 -22.07 -26.92
C ILE A 296 -0.30 -22.40 -25.92
N HIS A 297 -0.29 -21.77 -24.74
CA HIS A 297 -1.32 -21.91 -23.72
C HIS A 297 -2.72 -21.59 -24.28
N ALA A 298 -2.90 -20.41 -24.88
CA ALA A 298 -4.18 -20.00 -25.44
C ALA A 298 -4.69 -20.96 -26.53
N CYS A 299 -3.80 -21.51 -27.37
CA CYS A 299 -4.15 -22.52 -28.37
C CYS A 299 -4.65 -23.82 -27.73
N ILE A 300 -3.98 -24.32 -26.69
CA ILE A 300 -4.38 -25.55 -25.98
C ILE A 300 -5.77 -25.41 -25.37
N GLU A 301 -6.07 -24.27 -24.75
CA GLU A 301 -7.37 -24.00 -24.13
C GLU A 301 -8.49 -23.85 -25.18
N SER A 302 -8.20 -23.14 -26.28
CA SER A 302 -9.22 -22.71 -27.24
C SER A 302 -9.54 -23.75 -28.32
N PHE A 303 -8.58 -24.59 -28.71
CA PHE A 303 -8.79 -25.54 -29.80
C PHE A 303 -9.86 -26.59 -29.47
N ALA A 304 -10.84 -26.72 -30.35
CA ALA A 304 -11.87 -27.75 -30.27
C ALA A 304 -11.29 -29.14 -30.59
N GLN A 305 -11.99 -30.19 -30.14
CA GLN A 305 -11.63 -31.59 -30.40
C GLN A 305 -10.16 -31.92 -30.07
N PRO A 306 -9.75 -31.82 -28.79
CA PRO A 306 -8.34 -31.89 -28.38
C PRO A 306 -7.61 -33.18 -28.80
N VAL A 307 -8.34 -34.29 -29.02
CA VAL A 307 -7.78 -35.55 -29.55
C VAL A 307 -7.12 -35.37 -30.91
N GLN A 308 -7.70 -34.55 -31.79
CA GLN A 308 -7.16 -34.33 -33.13
C GLN A 308 -6.19 -33.15 -33.19
N THR A 309 -6.32 -32.20 -32.28
CA THR A 309 -5.72 -30.86 -32.42
C THR A 309 -4.61 -30.58 -31.40
N VAL A 310 -4.68 -31.18 -30.20
CA VAL A 310 -3.70 -30.96 -29.11
C VAL A 310 -2.87 -32.22 -28.87
N VAL A 311 -3.52 -33.39 -28.72
CA VAL A 311 -2.85 -34.68 -28.42
C VAL A 311 -1.66 -34.98 -29.33
N PRO A 312 -1.72 -34.78 -30.67
CA PRO A 312 -0.57 -35.09 -31.55
C PRO A 312 0.69 -34.27 -31.25
N HIS A 313 0.54 -33.13 -30.57
CA HIS A 313 1.62 -32.17 -30.33
C HIS A 313 2.18 -32.22 -28.90
N THR A 314 1.51 -32.90 -27.95
CA THR A 314 1.86 -32.86 -26.51
C THR A 314 3.28 -33.32 -26.22
N SER A 315 3.72 -34.42 -26.83
CA SER A 315 5.10 -34.94 -26.66
C SER A 315 6.15 -33.97 -27.22
N ARG A 316 5.85 -33.31 -28.34
CA ARG A 316 6.78 -32.33 -28.92
C ARG A 316 6.85 -31.07 -28.05
N ILE A 317 5.70 -30.56 -27.59
CA ILE A 317 5.64 -29.42 -26.67
C ILE A 317 6.42 -29.73 -25.38
N TRP A 318 6.21 -30.90 -24.79
CA TRP A 318 6.95 -31.35 -23.60
C TRP A 318 8.46 -31.34 -23.82
N ASN A 319 8.93 -31.93 -24.93
CA ASN A 319 10.35 -32.04 -25.21
C ASN A 319 11.02 -30.68 -25.50
N SER A 320 10.32 -29.73 -26.12
CA SER A 320 10.82 -28.36 -26.30
C SER A 320 10.84 -27.56 -25.01
N LEU A 321 9.85 -27.74 -24.12
CA LEU A 321 9.67 -26.83 -22.97
C LEU A 321 10.26 -27.32 -21.65
N LYS A 322 10.40 -28.63 -21.41
CA LYS A 322 10.85 -29.15 -20.09
C LYS A 322 12.19 -28.59 -19.61
N TYR A 323 13.06 -28.21 -20.54
CA TYR A 323 14.37 -27.65 -20.22
C TYR A 323 14.34 -26.18 -19.79
N GLU A 324 13.29 -25.43 -20.14
CA GLU A 324 13.07 -24.08 -19.64
C GLU A 324 12.77 -24.08 -18.13
N VAL A 325 12.34 -25.22 -17.56
CA VAL A 325 12.21 -25.41 -16.11
C VAL A 325 13.43 -26.13 -15.54
N ARG A 326 13.90 -27.22 -16.15
CA ARG A 326 15.05 -28.00 -15.63
C ARG A 326 16.34 -27.21 -15.52
N HIS A 327 16.59 -26.28 -16.45
CA HIS A 327 17.82 -25.49 -16.50
C HIS A 327 17.54 -23.97 -16.48
N GLY A 328 16.29 -23.55 -16.33
CA GLY A 328 15.92 -22.14 -16.39
C GLY A 328 16.26 -21.38 -15.11
N ASP A 329 16.62 -20.11 -15.30
CA ASP A 329 16.84 -19.11 -14.25
C ASP A 329 15.89 -17.90 -14.37
N VAL A 330 15.11 -17.82 -15.45
CA VAL A 330 14.14 -16.75 -15.73
C VAL A 330 12.75 -17.12 -15.20
N PRO A 331 12.25 -16.49 -14.12
CA PRO A 331 10.99 -16.85 -13.48
C PRO A 331 9.77 -16.81 -14.41
N GLU A 332 9.67 -15.80 -15.28
CA GLU A 332 8.52 -15.59 -16.18
C GLU A 332 8.42 -16.72 -17.23
N THR A 333 9.57 -17.21 -17.71
CA THR A 333 9.62 -18.32 -18.67
C THR A 333 9.32 -19.65 -17.99
N ILE A 334 9.80 -19.84 -16.76
CA ILE A 334 9.49 -21.01 -15.93
C ILE A 334 7.97 -21.05 -15.67
N GLU A 335 7.38 -19.96 -15.21
CA GLU A 335 5.94 -19.85 -14.95
C GLU A 335 5.11 -20.08 -16.21
N GLY A 336 5.46 -19.43 -17.33
CA GLY A 336 4.78 -19.65 -18.61
C GLY A 336 4.85 -21.11 -19.07
N THR A 337 5.96 -21.79 -18.81
CA THR A 337 6.11 -23.23 -19.12
C THR A 337 5.23 -24.10 -18.24
N LEU A 338 5.21 -23.83 -16.93
CA LEU A 338 4.36 -24.55 -15.98
C LEU A 338 2.87 -24.34 -16.31
N ASN A 339 2.46 -23.15 -16.74
CA ASN A 339 1.09 -22.90 -17.17
C ASN A 339 0.73 -23.72 -18.41
N VAL A 340 1.64 -23.82 -19.39
CA VAL A 340 1.42 -24.68 -20.58
C VAL A 340 1.26 -26.15 -20.18
N VAL A 341 2.11 -26.68 -19.29
CA VAL A 341 2.03 -28.06 -18.82
C VAL A 341 0.71 -28.32 -18.07
N GLU A 342 0.28 -27.38 -17.23
CA GLU A 342 -1.00 -27.45 -16.53
C GLU A 342 -2.16 -27.44 -17.52
N ALA A 343 -2.16 -26.53 -18.52
CA ALA A 343 -3.18 -26.44 -19.54
C ALA A 343 -3.29 -27.73 -20.38
N ILE A 344 -2.17 -28.36 -20.74
CA ILE A 344 -2.19 -29.69 -21.39
C ILE A 344 -2.86 -30.70 -20.46
N SER A 345 -2.41 -30.79 -19.21
CA SER A 345 -2.94 -31.74 -18.23
C SER A 345 -4.45 -31.57 -18.01
N ALA A 346 -4.92 -30.33 -17.87
CA ALA A 346 -6.33 -29.99 -17.73
C ALA A 346 -7.14 -30.35 -18.97
N ARG A 347 -6.62 -29.98 -20.15
CA ARG A 347 -7.31 -30.21 -21.42
C ARG A 347 -7.46 -31.71 -21.72
N LEU A 348 -6.44 -32.51 -21.42
CA LEU A 348 -6.47 -33.96 -21.59
C LEU A 348 -7.32 -34.66 -20.52
N SER A 349 -7.34 -34.15 -19.29
CA SER A 349 -8.16 -34.70 -18.20
C SER A 349 -9.66 -34.64 -18.50
N ALA A 350 -10.08 -33.62 -19.27
CA ALA A 350 -11.46 -33.43 -19.71
C ALA A 350 -11.92 -34.38 -20.84
N ILE A 351 -11.01 -35.15 -21.45
CA ILE A 351 -11.36 -36.13 -22.50
C ILE A 351 -11.92 -37.39 -21.84
N ASP A 352 -12.93 -38.00 -22.46
CA ASP A 352 -13.51 -39.28 -22.04
C ASP A 352 -12.44 -40.41 -22.06
N ASP A 353 -12.61 -41.44 -21.22
CA ASP A 353 -11.71 -42.59 -20.99
C ASP A 353 -10.34 -42.33 -20.35
N GLY A 354 -9.84 -41.08 -20.31
CA GLY A 354 -8.63 -40.71 -19.57
C GLY A 354 -7.31 -41.32 -20.09
N ILE A 355 -7.32 -41.95 -21.26
CA ILE A 355 -6.15 -42.60 -21.87
C ILE A 355 -5.04 -41.57 -22.17
N TYR A 356 -5.41 -40.45 -22.78
CA TYR A 356 -4.43 -39.43 -23.20
C TYR A 356 -3.77 -38.71 -22.02
N ILE A 357 -4.50 -38.45 -20.94
CA ILE A 357 -3.90 -37.89 -19.72
C ILE A 357 -2.97 -38.90 -19.07
N LYS A 358 -3.32 -40.19 -19.06
CA LYS A 358 -2.45 -41.26 -18.57
C LYS A 358 -1.14 -41.31 -19.34
N ASP A 359 -1.19 -41.23 -20.67
CA ASP A 359 0.01 -41.22 -21.50
C ASP A 359 0.87 -39.98 -21.22
N PHE A 360 0.28 -38.79 -21.15
CA PHE A 360 1.00 -37.55 -20.86
C PHE A 360 1.64 -37.55 -19.46
N VAL A 361 0.88 -37.93 -18.42
CA VAL A 361 1.41 -38.08 -17.05
C VAL A 361 2.52 -39.13 -17.03
N GLY A 362 2.40 -40.22 -17.79
CA GLY A 362 3.44 -41.23 -17.95
C GLY A 362 4.74 -40.65 -18.51
N VAL A 363 4.67 -39.79 -19.53
CA VAL A 363 5.83 -39.08 -20.09
C VAL A 363 6.49 -38.17 -19.06
N VAL A 364 5.70 -37.36 -18.35
CA VAL A 364 6.21 -36.46 -17.31
C VAL A 364 6.88 -37.24 -16.18
N LEU A 365 6.25 -38.30 -15.69
CA LEU A 365 6.79 -39.15 -14.62
C LEU A 365 8.10 -39.83 -15.05
N ALA A 366 8.15 -40.38 -16.28
CA ALA A 366 9.34 -41.04 -16.79
C ALA A 366 10.57 -40.12 -16.82
N ASP A 367 10.35 -38.84 -17.15
CA ASP A 367 11.39 -37.82 -17.15
C ASP A 367 11.72 -37.34 -15.71
N CYS A 368 10.72 -37.02 -14.89
CA CYS A 368 10.92 -36.25 -13.66
C CYS A 368 11.15 -37.11 -12.40
N ILE A 369 10.68 -38.36 -12.35
CA ILE A 369 10.78 -39.19 -11.13
C ILE A 369 12.24 -39.49 -10.77
N GLY A 370 13.08 -39.79 -11.76
CA GLY A 370 14.53 -40.02 -11.52
C GLY A 370 15.29 -38.76 -11.09
N ASP A 371 14.82 -37.59 -11.54
CA ASP A 371 15.43 -36.30 -11.22
C ASP A 371 15.21 -35.89 -9.75
N LEU A 372 14.20 -36.44 -9.07
CA LEU A 372 13.94 -36.16 -7.64
C LEU A 372 15.13 -36.54 -6.75
N ALA A 373 15.81 -37.64 -7.08
CA ALA A 373 17.01 -38.10 -6.37
C ALA A 373 18.25 -37.21 -6.65
N ASN A 374 18.21 -36.34 -7.67
CA ASN A 374 19.32 -35.48 -8.04
C ASN A 374 19.19 -34.09 -7.41
N THR A 375 20.15 -33.70 -6.57
CA THR A 375 20.14 -32.41 -5.83
C THR A 375 19.95 -31.16 -6.70
N THR A 376 20.38 -31.20 -7.96
CA THR A 376 20.26 -30.07 -8.89
C THR A 376 18.86 -29.98 -9.49
N PHE A 377 18.22 -31.13 -9.73
CA PHE A 377 16.97 -31.21 -10.47
C PHE A 377 15.74 -31.50 -9.59
N THR A 378 15.91 -31.79 -8.29
CA THR A 378 14.80 -32.10 -7.37
C THR A 378 13.70 -31.03 -7.43
N ARG A 379 14.08 -29.74 -7.33
CA ARG A 379 13.12 -28.63 -7.32
C ARG A 379 12.45 -28.42 -8.70
N PRO A 380 13.18 -28.29 -9.82
CA PRO A 380 12.56 -28.22 -11.16
C PRO A 380 11.64 -29.41 -11.49
N ALA A 381 12.07 -30.64 -11.17
CA ALA A 381 11.26 -31.83 -11.37
C ALA A 381 9.98 -31.79 -10.53
N GLY A 382 10.09 -31.36 -9.26
CA GLY A 382 8.95 -31.13 -8.38
C GLY A 382 7.95 -30.11 -8.96
N GLN A 383 8.43 -29.01 -9.55
CA GLN A 383 7.57 -28.00 -10.17
C GLN A 383 6.80 -28.55 -11.38
N LEU A 384 7.47 -29.29 -12.28
CA LEU A 384 6.83 -29.91 -13.45
C LEU A 384 5.78 -30.96 -13.05
N LEU A 385 6.10 -31.82 -12.07
CA LEU A 385 5.16 -32.79 -11.51
C LEU A 385 3.95 -32.10 -10.88
N ASN A 386 4.19 -31.01 -10.13
CA ASN A 386 3.16 -30.25 -9.47
C ASN A 386 2.18 -29.58 -10.45
N SER A 387 2.73 -28.90 -11.46
CA SER A 387 1.95 -28.30 -12.55
C SER A 387 1.12 -29.35 -13.31
N THR A 388 1.68 -30.54 -13.53
CA THR A 388 0.93 -31.64 -14.15
C THR A 388 -0.24 -32.09 -13.27
N MET A 389 -0.03 -32.22 -11.95
CA MET A 389 -1.08 -32.60 -11.00
C MET A 389 -2.21 -31.56 -10.88
N LEU A 390 -1.92 -30.27 -11.09
CA LEU A 390 -2.93 -29.19 -11.08
C LEU A 390 -3.97 -29.30 -12.19
N GLY A 391 -3.72 -30.11 -13.23
CA GLY A 391 -4.67 -30.34 -14.32
C GLY A 391 -6.00 -31.00 -13.92
N GLY A 392 -6.14 -31.52 -12.69
CA GLY A 392 -7.41 -32.04 -12.16
C GLY A 392 -7.26 -33.36 -11.41
N TYR A 393 -8.37 -33.88 -10.87
CA TYR A 393 -8.36 -35.11 -10.05
C TYR A 393 -7.73 -36.31 -10.77
N ARG A 394 -8.03 -36.51 -12.06
CA ARG A 394 -7.45 -37.64 -12.82
C ARG A 394 -5.93 -37.55 -12.92
N ALA A 395 -5.39 -36.38 -13.26
CA ALA A 395 -3.94 -36.17 -13.34
C ALA A 395 -3.26 -36.33 -11.98
N TYR A 396 -3.89 -35.80 -10.91
CA TYR A 396 -3.42 -35.96 -9.55
C TYR A 396 -3.33 -37.44 -9.14
N ASN A 397 -4.39 -38.23 -9.34
CA ASN A 397 -4.45 -39.65 -8.97
C ASN A 397 -3.35 -40.45 -9.65
N LEU A 398 -3.11 -40.19 -10.94
CA LEU A 398 -2.10 -40.89 -11.74
C LEU A 398 -0.65 -40.62 -11.25
N ALA A 399 -0.39 -39.47 -10.64
CA ALA A 399 0.97 -39.06 -10.26
C ALA A 399 1.27 -39.23 -8.75
N ILE A 400 0.29 -38.96 -7.87
CA ILE A 400 0.56 -38.73 -6.43
C ILE A 400 1.24 -39.91 -5.73
N SER A 401 0.83 -41.15 -6.03
CA SER A 401 1.42 -42.34 -5.40
C SER A 401 2.90 -42.51 -5.76
N SER A 402 3.25 -42.24 -7.02
CA SER A 402 4.63 -42.34 -7.52
C SER A 402 5.52 -41.24 -6.95
N VAL A 403 4.98 -40.02 -6.83
CA VAL A 403 5.68 -38.87 -6.25
C VAL A 403 5.93 -39.09 -4.76
N VAL A 404 4.89 -39.39 -3.97
CA VAL A 404 5.03 -39.61 -2.52
C VAL A 404 5.94 -40.81 -2.23
N GLY A 405 5.77 -41.92 -2.96
CA GLY A 405 6.59 -43.13 -2.79
C GLY A 405 8.07 -42.88 -3.07
N THR A 406 8.38 -42.20 -4.18
CA THR A 406 9.76 -41.87 -4.55
C THR A 406 10.38 -40.89 -3.57
N VAL A 407 9.69 -39.79 -3.23
CA VAL A 407 10.22 -38.81 -2.28
C VAL A 407 10.49 -39.42 -0.90
N LYS A 408 9.59 -40.29 -0.38
CA LYS A 408 9.83 -41.01 0.87
C LYS A 408 11.10 -41.86 0.82
N LYS A 409 11.31 -42.57 -0.29
CA LYS A 409 12.53 -43.38 -0.51
C LYS A 409 13.77 -42.50 -0.57
N ASP A 410 13.73 -41.41 -1.32
CA ASP A 410 14.89 -40.54 -1.53
C ASP A 410 15.25 -39.76 -0.25
N LEU A 411 14.25 -39.40 0.58
CA LEU A 411 14.48 -38.80 1.90
C LEU A 411 15.28 -39.72 2.85
N GLN A 412 15.12 -41.04 2.75
CA GLN A 412 15.92 -41.99 3.54
C GLN A 412 17.39 -42.02 3.09
N GLN A 413 17.64 -41.70 1.82
CA GLN A 413 18.97 -41.74 1.21
C GLN A 413 19.66 -40.37 1.20
N ALA A 414 18.92 -39.29 1.43
CA ALA A 414 19.41 -37.92 1.39
C ALA A 414 20.51 -37.68 2.44
N GLN A 415 21.66 -37.19 1.97
CA GLN A 415 22.81 -36.86 2.83
C GLN A 415 22.97 -35.34 3.03
N VAL A 416 22.43 -34.53 2.11
CA VAL A 416 22.57 -33.07 2.12
C VAL A 416 21.27 -32.41 2.59
N ALA A 417 21.38 -31.39 3.43
CA ALA A 417 20.23 -30.66 3.95
C ALA A 417 19.41 -29.96 2.86
N ASN A 418 20.06 -29.33 1.87
CA ASN A 418 19.37 -28.70 0.73
C ASN A 418 18.53 -29.71 -0.07
N GLN A 419 19.04 -30.92 -0.29
CA GLN A 419 18.30 -31.99 -0.94
C GLN A 419 17.08 -32.41 -0.11
N THR A 420 17.27 -32.57 1.19
CA THR A 420 16.18 -32.91 2.13
C THR A 420 15.10 -31.82 2.12
N ARG A 421 15.50 -30.55 2.18
CA ARG A 421 14.60 -29.39 2.03
C ARG A 421 13.82 -29.46 0.72
N ASP A 422 14.49 -29.65 -0.41
CA ASP A 422 13.83 -29.63 -1.71
C ASP A 422 12.84 -30.80 -1.86
N LEU A 423 13.20 -32.00 -1.39
CA LEU A 423 12.31 -33.17 -1.34
C LEU A 423 11.06 -32.91 -0.48
N VAL A 424 11.21 -32.33 0.71
CA VAL A 424 10.08 -31.91 1.55
C VAL A 424 9.25 -30.83 0.83
N GLY A 425 9.90 -29.90 0.14
CA GLY A 425 9.25 -28.88 -0.69
C GLY A 425 8.37 -29.47 -1.80
N VAL A 426 8.75 -30.61 -2.39
CA VAL A 426 7.92 -31.34 -3.36
C VAL A 426 6.63 -31.86 -2.69
N LEU A 427 6.72 -32.46 -1.50
CA LEU A 427 5.53 -32.91 -0.75
C LEU A 427 4.63 -31.74 -0.36
N ASN A 428 5.22 -30.65 0.12
CA ASN A 428 4.49 -29.44 0.48
C ASN A 428 3.74 -28.85 -0.73
N SER A 429 4.36 -28.88 -1.92
CA SER A 429 3.74 -28.45 -3.16
C SER A 429 2.58 -29.37 -3.57
N ALA A 430 2.74 -30.69 -3.41
CA ALA A 430 1.68 -31.66 -3.66
C ALA A 430 0.46 -31.47 -2.72
N LEU A 431 0.69 -31.12 -1.45
CA LEU A 431 -0.37 -30.77 -0.50
C LEU A 431 -1.10 -29.48 -0.92
N LYS A 432 -0.36 -28.45 -1.35
CA LYS A 432 -0.98 -27.20 -1.83
C LYS A 432 -1.78 -27.43 -3.11
N THR A 433 -1.27 -28.23 -4.04
CA THR A 433 -2.00 -28.62 -5.26
C THR A 433 -3.29 -29.36 -4.94
N ARG A 434 -3.25 -30.30 -3.99
CA ARG A 434 -4.46 -30.94 -3.49
C ARG A 434 -5.46 -29.92 -2.95
N GLN A 435 -5.00 -28.98 -2.12
CA GLN A 435 -5.83 -27.94 -1.54
C GLN A 435 -6.49 -27.06 -2.61
N THR A 436 -5.76 -26.67 -3.66
CA THR A 436 -6.28 -25.92 -4.81
C THR A 436 -7.34 -26.69 -5.58
N LEU A 437 -7.11 -27.99 -5.83
CA LEU A 437 -8.08 -28.85 -6.53
C LEU A 437 -9.36 -29.04 -5.72
N VAL A 438 -9.24 -29.17 -4.39
CA VAL A 438 -10.40 -29.23 -3.50
C VAL A 438 -11.13 -27.89 -3.51
N SER A 439 -10.45 -26.76 -3.30
CA SER A 439 -11.08 -25.44 -3.24
C SER A 439 -11.77 -25.01 -4.54
N ALA A 440 -11.23 -25.40 -5.71
CA ALA A 440 -11.83 -25.13 -7.01
C ALA A 440 -13.13 -25.91 -7.27
N ALA A 441 -13.32 -27.06 -6.62
CA ALA A 441 -14.54 -27.85 -6.76
C ALA A 441 -15.69 -27.24 -5.92
N THR A 442 -16.54 -26.44 -6.56
CA THR A 442 -17.73 -25.81 -5.94
C THR A 442 -18.89 -26.79 -5.74
N THR A 443 -18.97 -27.82 -6.60
CA THR A 443 -19.86 -28.98 -6.45
C THR A 443 -19.03 -30.23 -6.74
N GLU A 444 -18.80 -31.07 -5.74
CA GLU A 444 -18.22 -32.41 -5.97
C GLU A 444 -19.29 -33.26 -6.66
N VAL A 445 -19.22 -33.32 -7.99
CA VAL A 445 -19.96 -34.35 -8.73
C VAL A 445 -19.30 -35.68 -8.39
N ASP A 446 -20.08 -36.67 -7.94
CA ASP A 446 -19.65 -38.05 -7.65
C ASP A 446 -19.10 -38.72 -8.91
N THR A 447 -17.87 -38.36 -9.27
CA THR A 447 -17.12 -38.94 -10.37
C THR A 447 -16.17 -39.99 -9.80
N ALA A 448 -15.92 -41.07 -10.56
CA ALA A 448 -14.95 -42.09 -10.16
C ALA A 448 -13.56 -41.51 -9.83
N ALA A 449 -13.17 -40.43 -10.52
CA ALA A 449 -11.93 -39.72 -10.28
C ALA A 449 -11.90 -39.00 -8.93
N ALA A 450 -13.01 -38.41 -8.49
CA ALA A 450 -13.12 -37.79 -7.17
C ALA A 450 -13.08 -38.85 -6.04
N ALA A 451 -13.76 -39.98 -6.23
CA ALA A 451 -13.72 -41.09 -5.28
C ALA A 451 -12.30 -41.67 -5.11
N GLU A 452 -11.59 -41.87 -6.22
CA GLU A 452 -10.18 -42.29 -6.20
C GLU A 452 -9.27 -41.20 -5.60
N PHE A 453 -9.52 -39.93 -5.87
CA PHE A 453 -8.77 -38.81 -5.27
C PHE A 453 -8.84 -38.78 -3.75
N HIS A 454 -10.02 -39.09 -3.18
CA HIS A 454 -10.21 -39.22 -1.74
C HIS A 454 -9.67 -40.54 -1.16
N SER A 455 -9.45 -41.57 -1.99
CA SER A 455 -8.80 -42.82 -1.52
C SER A 455 -7.35 -42.59 -1.05
N TYR A 456 -6.71 -41.52 -1.52
CA TYR A 456 -5.36 -41.11 -1.11
C TYR A 456 -5.32 -40.31 0.20
N ASP A 457 -6.46 -39.97 0.80
CA ASP A 457 -6.53 -39.15 2.02
C ASP A 457 -5.71 -39.75 3.17
N ILE A 458 -5.73 -41.08 3.30
CA ILE A 458 -4.94 -41.82 4.31
C ILE A 458 -3.44 -41.63 4.06
N THR A 459 -3.00 -41.71 2.79
CA THR A 459 -1.60 -41.53 2.40
C THR A 459 -1.13 -40.10 2.67
N ILE A 460 -2.01 -39.11 2.49
CA ILE A 460 -1.73 -37.70 2.77
C ILE A 460 -1.57 -37.48 4.28
N VAL A 461 -2.50 -37.99 5.09
CA VAL A 461 -2.44 -37.87 6.55
C VAL A 461 -1.24 -38.60 7.14
N ASP A 462 -0.87 -39.76 6.58
CA ASP A 462 0.31 -40.55 6.97
C ASP A 462 1.62 -39.76 6.83
N LEU A 463 1.68 -38.69 6.01
CA LEU A 463 2.87 -37.83 5.94
C LEU A 463 3.24 -37.20 7.29
N LEU A 464 2.27 -37.00 8.20
CA LEU A 464 2.54 -36.51 9.55
C LEU A 464 3.54 -37.41 10.27
N ASP A 465 3.24 -38.72 10.36
CA ASP A 465 4.02 -39.70 11.14
C ASP A 465 5.16 -40.34 10.33
N SER A 466 4.97 -40.50 9.02
CA SER A 466 5.96 -41.14 8.15
C SER A 466 7.08 -40.20 7.70
N VAL A 467 6.85 -38.89 7.67
CA VAL A 467 7.80 -37.88 7.18
C VAL A 467 8.02 -36.75 8.18
N TYR A 468 7.01 -35.90 8.43
CA TYR A 468 7.22 -34.62 9.11
C TYR A 468 7.70 -34.78 10.56
N LEU A 469 7.06 -35.64 11.35
CA LEU A 469 7.48 -35.87 12.74
C LEU A 469 8.78 -36.65 12.86
N ARG A 470 9.15 -37.47 11.87
CA ARG A 470 10.46 -38.13 11.84
C ARG A 470 11.58 -37.17 11.48
N LEU A 471 11.35 -36.25 10.53
CA LEU A 471 12.26 -35.14 10.25
C LEU A 471 12.41 -34.23 11.47
N TRP A 472 11.29 -33.89 12.11
CA TRP A 472 11.30 -33.07 13.33
C TRP A 472 12.13 -33.69 14.45
N ASN A 473 12.07 -35.01 14.60
CA ASN A 473 12.79 -35.73 15.66
C ASN A 473 14.15 -36.31 15.21
N ASN A 474 14.62 -36.05 13.98
CA ASN A 474 15.81 -36.65 13.37
C ASN A 474 15.84 -38.20 13.33
N THR A 475 14.67 -38.86 13.33
CA THR A 475 14.56 -40.33 13.39
C THR A 475 14.42 -41.00 12.02
N LEU A 476 14.49 -40.26 10.91
CA LEU A 476 14.30 -40.80 9.55
C LEU A 476 15.31 -41.86 9.13
N LYS A 477 16.55 -41.76 9.63
CA LYS A 477 17.67 -42.66 9.31
C LYS A 477 17.83 -43.81 10.32
N GLU A 478 16.98 -43.86 11.35
CA GLU A 478 17.04 -44.91 12.36
C GLU A 478 16.46 -46.21 11.80
N THR A 479 17.32 -47.20 11.54
CA THR A 479 16.89 -48.58 11.32
C THR A 479 16.64 -49.26 12.67
N ALA A 480 15.61 -50.11 12.73
CA ALA A 480 15.26 -50.88 13.92
C ALA A 480 16.46 -51.73 14.39
N GLY A 481 17.19 -51.23 15.40
CA GLY A 481 18.38 -51.90 15.97
C GLY A 481 19.54 -51.00 16.39
N ALA A 482 19.53 -49.70 16.07
CA ALA A 482 20.62 -48.76 16.43
C ALA A 482 20.21 -47.71 17.47
N GLU A 483 19.60 -48.14 18.58
CA GLU A 483 19.28 -47.25 19.70
C GLU A 483 20.56 -46.93 20.48
N THR A 484 21.17 -45.74 20.30
CA THR A 484 21.76 -44.89 21.37
C THR A 484 22.68 -43.74 20.90
N LYS A 485 23.03 -43.59 19.61
CA LYS A 485 23.99 -42.53 19.18
C LYS A 485 23.42 -41.36 18.33
N SER A 486 22.20 -41.47 17.80
CA SER A 486 21.61 -40.50 16.85
C SER A 486 20.97 -39.25 17.47
N ARG A 487 20.60 -39.26 18.76
CA ARG A 487 19.95 -38.10 19.42
C ARG A 487 20.82 -36.83 19.51
N GLN A 488 22.10 -36.90 19.14
CA GLN A 488 23.04 -35.77 19.15
C GLN A 488 23.32 -35.20 17.74
N GLU A 489 22.67 -35.69 16.67
CA GLU A 489 22.80 -35.06 15.35
C GLU A 489 22.06 -33.70 15.32
N LYS A 490 22.82 -32.65 14.99
CA LYS A 490 22.39 -31.25 14.92
C LYS A 490 21.23 -31.09 13.93
N GLN A 491 20.11 -30.51 14.36
CA GLN A 491 18.98 -30.19 13.47
C GLN A 491 19.37 -29.11 12.46
N ASP A 492 19.09 -29.34 11.18
CA ASP A 492 19.31 -28.32 10.16
C ASP A 492 18.13 -27.32 10.12
N PRO A 493 18.38 -26.02 10.35
CA PRO A 493 17.32 -25.01 10.44
C PRO A 493 16.57 -24.81 9.11
N VAL A 494 17.23 -25.04 7.97
CA VAL A 494 16.61 -24.90 6.65
C VAL A 494 15.59 -26.01 6.40
N VAL A 495 15.92 -27.24 6.81
CA VAL A 495 15.00 -28.39 6.75
C VAL A 495 13.83 -28.17 7.70
N LEU A 496 14.09 -27.71 8.92
CA LEU A 496 13.06 -27.48 9.93
C LEU A 496 12.00 -26.46 9.47
N ASN A 497 12.43 -25.35 8.86
CA ASN A 497 11.52 -24.37 8.27
C ASN A 497 10.60 -25.00 7.21
N GLU A 498 11.13 -25.87 6.35
CA GLU A 498 10.33 -26.53 5.33
C GLU A 498 9.38 -27.60 5.91
N VAL A 499 9.77 -28.26 7.00
CA VAL A 499 8.89 -29.15 7.78
C VAL A 499 7.74 -28.37 8.41
N ILE A 500 8.01 -27.20 8.99
CA ILE A 500 6.99 -26.32 9.59
C ILE A 500 5.95 -25.91 8.53
N ARG A 501 6.39 -25.53 7.32
CA ARG A 501 5.50 -25.24 6.18
C ARG A 501 4.66 -26.45 5.78
N GLY A 502 5.24 -27.64 5.82
CA GLY A 502 4.54 -28.88 5.53
C GLY A 502 3.46 -29.22 6.56
N LEU A 503 3.75 -29.07 7.85
CA LEU A 503 2.78 -29.24 8.93
C LEU A 503 1.60 -28.25 8.79
N ALA A 504 1.88 -27.00 8.42
CA ALA A 504 0.84 -26.01 8.14
C ALA A 504 -0.02 -26.36 6.90
N ALA A 505 0.62 -26.82 5.82
CA ALA A 505 -0.10 -27.27 4.62
C ALA A 505 -0.93 -28.55 4.87
N LEU A 506 -0.46 -29.42 5.76
CA LEU A 506 -1.12 -30.68 6.10
C LEU A 506 -2.36 -30.47 6.97
N ILE A 507 -2.26 -29.65 8.04
CA ILE A 507 -3.41 -29.39 8.92
C ILE A 507 -4.54 -28.65 8.19
N ALA A 508 -4.22 -27.89 7.15
CA ALA A 508 -5.18 -27.17 6.31
C ALA A 508 -5.87 -28.04 5.25
N GLN A 509 -5.54 -29.33 5.14
CA GLN A 509 -6.19 -30.24 4.20
C GLN A 509 -7.64 -30.52 4.62
N THR A 510 -8.52 -30.62 3.63
CA THR A 510 -9.93 -30.93 3.81
C THR A 510 -10.34 -32.18 3.03
N GLY A 511 -11.34 -32.87 3.55
CA GLY A 511 -11.94 -34.06 2.93
C GLY A 511 -13.13 -33.73 2.03
N THR A 512 -13.91 -34.76 1.73
CA THR A 512 -15.12 -34.71 0.89
C THR A 512 -16.17 -33.73 1.43
N LEU A 513 -16.88 -33.04 0.54
CA LEU A 513 -17.93 -32.09 0.89
C LEU A 513 -19.10 -32.79 1.62
N SER A 514 -19.45 -32.30 2.80
CA SER A 514 -20.59 -32.77 3.60
C SER A 514 -21.69 -31.71 3.71
N SER A 515 -22.85 -32.09 4.25
CA SER A 515 -23.97 -31.17 4.51
C SER A 515 -23.62 -29.98 5.42
N THR A 516 -22.57 -30.11 6.25
CA THR A 516 -22.09 -29.08 7.18
C THR A 516 -20.82 -28.38 6.70
N GLY A 517 -20.44 -28.55 5.44
CA GLY A 517 -19.18 -28.06 4.86
C GLY A 517 -18.12 -29.16 4.73
N ARG A 518 -16.88 -28.77 4.43
CA ARG A 518 -15.77 -29.74 4.30
C ARG A 518 -15.09 -29.99 5.66
N PRO A 519 -15.05 -31.24 6.15
CA PRO A 519 -14.32 -31.56 7.36
C PRO A 519 -12.81 -31.48 7.12
N LEU A 520 -12.06 -31.21 8.19
CA LEU A 520 -10.60 -31.33 8.14
C LEU A 520 -10.20 -32.78 7.93
N LEU A 521 -9.13 -32.97 7.16
CA LEU A 521 -8.57 -34.29 6.92
C LEU A 521 -7.83 -34.82 8.15
N CYS A 522 -7.10 -33.95 8.86
CA CYS A 522 -6.52 -34.27 10.14
C CYS A 522 -7.59 -34.36 11.23
N GLY A 523 -7.63 -35.46 11.97
CA GLY A 523 -8.48 -35.59 13.15
C GLY A 523 -7.99 -34.73 14.32
N SER A 524 -8.83 -34.52 15.34
CA SER A 524 -8.50 -33.66 16.49
C SER A 524 -7.21 -34.05 17.22
N SER A 525 -6.90 -35.36 17.31
CA SER A 525 -5.65 -35.85 17.91
C SER A 525 -4.42 -35.49 17.08
N GLN A 526 -4.52 -35.52 15.75
CA GLN A 526 -3.43 -35.15 14.84
C GLN A 526 -3.21 -33.65 14.87
N CYS A 527 -4.29 -32.86 14.84
CA CYS A 527 -4.23 -31.41 15.01
C CYS A 527 -3.55 -31.03 16.34
N ALA A 528 -3.95 -31.68 17.45
CA ALA A 528 -3.32 -31.45 18.76
C ALA A 528 -1.80 -31.73 18.74
N ARG A 529 -1.38 -32.87 18.15
CA ARG A 529 0.05 -33.20 18.01
C ARG A 529 0.83 -32.18 17.19
N ILE A 530 0.23 -31.61 16.14
CA ILE A 530 0.86 -30.53 15.35
C ILE A 530 1.07 -29.29 16.23
N PHE A 531 0.07 -28.90 17.03
CA PHE A 531 0.21 -27.80 17.98
C PHE A 531 1.28 -28.06 19.06
N GLU A 532 1.30 -29.26 19.65
CA GLU A 532 2.33 -29.69 20.62
C GLU A 532 3.74 -29.64 20.03
N THR A 533 3.87 -29.93 18.72
CA THR A 533 5.15 -29.91 18.01
C THR A 533 5.63 -28.47 17.74
N LEU A 534 4.72 -27.59 17.30
CA LEU A 534 5.08 -26.22 16.89
C LEU A 534 5.19 -25.23 18.06
N ALA A 535 4.36 -25.39 19.10
CA ALA A 535 4.28 -24.43 20.22
C ALA A 535 5.63 -24.15 20.92
N PRO A 536 6.50 -25.15 21.21
CA PRO A 536 7.78 -24.89 21.88
C PRO A 536 8.68 -23.88 21.14
N ARG A 537 8.61 -23.80 19.79
CA ARG A 537 9.44 -22.88 19.00
C ARG A 537 9.02 -21.41 19.10
N ILE A 538 7.81 -21.15 19.59
CA ILE A 538 7.33 -19.79 19.87
C ILE A 538 7.29 -19.46 21.36
N LEU A 539 7.22 -20.48 22.24
CA LEU A 539 7.09 -20.34 23.70
C LEU A 539 8.43 -20.39 24.45
N ALA A 540 9.46 -21.01 23.90
CA ALA A 540 10.72 -21.17 24.60
C ALA A 540 11.41 -19.82 24.84
N SER A 541 11.59 -19.45 26.11
CA SER A 541 12.67 -18.56 26.50
C SER A 541 13.98 -19.19 26.03
N SER A 542 14.88 -18.38 25.49
CA SER A 542 16.17 -18.72 24.86
C SER A 542 17.19 -19.46 25.76
N GLY A 543 16.76 -20.33 26.68
CA GLY A 543 17.56 -21.01 27.69
C GLY A 543 17.71 -22.53 27.51
N ASP A 544 16.86 -23.21 26.75
CA ASP A 544 16.94 -24.68 26.56
C ASP A 544 16.93 -25.14 25.08
N ALA A 545 16.77 -24.20 24.14
CA ALA A 545 16.76 -24.53 22.72
C ALA A 545 18.18 -24.48 22.14
N ASP A 546 18.77 -25.67 21.93
CA ASP A 546 19.97 -25.93 21.13
C ASP A 546 21.06 -24.85 21.24
N GLU A 547 22.05 -25.02 22.13
CA GLU A 547 23.28 -24.20 22.22
C GLU A 547 24.05 -24.04 20.88
N SER A 548 23.59 -24.71 19.83
CA SER A 548 24.22 -24.84 18.52
C SER A 548 23.63 -23.94 17.40
N LEU A 549 22.51 -23.24 17.64
CA LEU A 549 21.84 -22.37 16.65
C LEU A 549 22.18 -20.89 16.85
N SER A 550 22.35 -20.16 15.75
CA SER A 550 22.50 -18.70 15.77
C SER A 550 21.18 -18.00 16.12
N GLN A 551 21.27 -16.78 16.67
CA GLN A 551 20.10 -15.97 16.99
C GLN A 551 19.20 -15.70 15.77
N THR A 552 19.79 -15.57 14.57
CA THR A 552 19.06 -15.38 13.31
C THR A 552 18.27 -16.63 12.90
N GLU A 553 18.81 -17.82 13.12
CA GLU A 553 18.12 -19.08 12.82
C GLU A 553 16.95 -19.30 13.77
N ILE A 554 17.14 -19.02 15.07
CA ILE A 554 16.07 -19.09 16.08
C ILE A 554 14.91 -18.15 15.71
N GLN A 555 15.22 -16.91 15.29
CA GLN A 555 14.20 -15.95 14.87
C GLN A 555 13.45 -16.38 13.61
N SER A 556 14.16 -16.96 12.64
CA SER A 556 13.59 -17.50 11.40
C SER A 556 12.61 -18.64 11.68
N ILE A 557 13.04 -19.62 12.48
CA ILE A 557 12.20 -20.77 12.88
C ILE A 557 10.97 -20.31 13.67
N ALA A 558 11.15 -19.37 14.60
CA ALA A 558 10.03 -18.84 15.38
C ALA A 558 9.05 -18.04 14.51
N HIS A 559 9.53 -17.34 13.47
CA HIS A 559 8.65 -16.64 12.52
C HIS A 559 7.86 -17.64 11.66
N GLU A 560 8.52 -18.66 11.11
CA GLU A 560 7.84 -19.69 10.31
C GLU A 560 6.82 -20.47 11.15
N SER A 561 7.17 -20.80 12.40
CA SER A 561 6.27 -21.46 13.36
C SER A 561 5.06 -20.58 13.71
N MET A 562 5.26 -19.27 13.84
CA MET A 562 4.18 -18.31 14.08
C MET A 562 3.19 -18.28 12.91
N THR A 563 3.67 -18.21 11.66
CA THR A 563 2.82 -18.23 10.45
C THR A 563 2.10 -19.58 10.30
N ALA A 564 2.78 -20.69 10.59
CA ALA A 564 2.18 -22.02 10.60
C ALA A 564 1.07 -22.15 11.64
N LEU A 565 1.29 -21.67 12.87
CA LEU A 565 0.29 -21.70 13.94
C LEU A 565 -0.88 -20.76 13.69
N GLN A 566 -0.67 -19.63 13.01
CA GLN A 566 -1.74 -18.75 12.54
C GLN A 566 -2.66 -19.49 11.55
N THR A 567 -2.06 -20.18 10.57
CA THR A 567 -2.81 -21.03 9.62
C THR A 567 -3.51 -22.18 10.34
N ALA A 568 -2.84 -22.84 11.28
CA ALA A 568 -3.39 -23.93 12.07
C ALA A 568 -4.58 -23.48 12.95
N THR A 569 -4.52 -22.26 13.50
CA THR A 569 -5.56 -21.71 14.38
C THR A 569 -6.83 -21.36 13.60
N SER A 570 -6.72 -20.87 12.36
CA SER A 570 -7.89 -20.57 11.54
C SER A 570 -8.69 -21.82 11.13
N VAL A 571 -8.03 -22.98 11.03
CA VAL A 571 -8.68 -24.26 10.72
C VAL A 571 -9.05 -25.06 11.97
N TYR A 572 -8.26 -24.98 13.05
CA TYR A 572 -8.48 -25.68 14.32
C TYR A 572 -8.47 -24.71 15.51
N PRO A 573 -9.58 -24.00 15.79
CA PRO A 573 -9.65 -22.96 16.81
C PRO A 573 -9.34 -23.42 18.24
N ALA A 574 -9.62 -24.70 18.56
CA ALA A 574 -9.33 -25.28 19.87
C ALA A 574 -7.83 -25.29 20.20
N GLY A 575 -6.96 -25.35 19.17
CA GLY A 575 -5.51 -25.30 19.34
C GLY A 575 -5.00 -23.96 19.92
N PHE A 576 -5.72 -22.86 19.68
CA PHE A 576 -5.34 -21.56 20.25
C PHE A 576 -5.47 -21.55 21.78
N SER A 577 -6.49 -22.21 22.34
CA SER A 577 -6.66 -22.32 23.79
C SER A 577 -5.47 -23.05 24.44
N PHE A 578 -4.94 -24.08 23.79
CA PHE A 578 -3.73 -24.76 24.23
C PHE A 578 -2.51 -23.81 24.24
N LEU A 579 -2.30 -23.01 23.19
CA LEU A 579 -1.21 -22.02 23.14
C LEU A 579 -1.31 -20.99 24.26
N VAL A 580 -2.50 -20.46 24.52
CA VAL A 580 -2.75 -19.51 25.61
C VAL A 580 -2.45 -20.13 26.97
N GLN A 581 -2.92 -21.36 27.22
CA GLN A 581 -2.67 -22.07 28.47
C GLN A 581 -1.17 -22.30 28.71
N GLN A 582 -0.43 -22.74 27.69
CA GLN A 582 1.01 -22.94 27.81
C GLN A 582 1.74 -21.61 28.07
N THR A 583 1.35 -20.53 27.39
CA THR A 583 1.91 -19.19 27.61
C THR A 583 1.70 -18.71 29.05
N VAL A 584 0.49 -18.88 29.58
CA VAL A 584 0.15 -18.50 30.96
C VAL A 584 0.88 -19.36 31.98
N SER A 585 1.02 -20.67 31.73
CA SER A 585 1.80 -21.57 32.58
C SER A 585 3.25 -21.10 32.65
N SER A 586 3.89 -20.83 31.51
CA SER A 586 5.27 -20.35 31.47
C SER A 586 5.48 -19.03 32.22
N ILE A 587 4.51 -18.10 32.17
CA ILE A 587 4.57 -16.85 32.94
C ILE A 587 4.38 -17.12 34.43
N THR A 588 3.49 -18.03 34.81
CA THR A 588 3.20 -18.37 36.21
C THR A 588 4.38 -19.11 36.86
N ASP A 589 5.09 -19.95 36.11
CA ASP A 589 6.30 -20.64 36.57
C ASP A 589 7.42 -19.64 36.91
N LEU A 590 7.54 -18.55 36.14
CA LEU A 590 8.47 -17.45 36.44
C LEU A 590 8.13 -16.75 37.76
N ILE A 591 6.84 -16.64 38.14
CA ILE A 591 6.41 -16.08 39.44
C ILE A 591 6.90 -16.95 40.60
N SER A 592 6.85 -18.27 40.42
CA SER A 592 7.26 -19.24 41.44
C SER A 592 8.78 -19.34 41.63
N THR A 593 9.57 -18.77 40.71
CA THR A 593 11.05 -18.80 40.70
C THR A 593 11.67 -17.38 40.63
N PRO A 594 11.76 -16.66 41.77
CA PRO A 594 12.12 -15.23 41.80
C PRO A 594 13.52 -14.89 41.28
N THR A 595 14.44 -15.85 41.18
CA THR A 595 15.78 -15.66 40.60
C THR A 595 15.79 -15.45 39.09
N LEU A 596 14.78 -15.93 38.36
CA LEU A 596 14.70 -15.83 36.88
C LEU A 596 14.00 -14.55 36.39
N LEU A 597 13.10 -13.97 37.21
CA LEU A 597 12.41 -12.71 36.91
C LEU A 597 13.32 -11.48 36.89
N SER A 598 14.53 -11.60 37.44
CA SER A 598 15.52 -10.52 37.45
C SER A 598 16.41 -10.49 36.20
N SER A 599 16.32 -11.53 35.34
CA SER A 599 17.14 -11.60 34.13
C SER A 599 16.47 -10.83 32.97
N PRO A 600 17.14 -9.83 32.38
CA PRO A 600 16.58 -9.03 31.29
C PRO A 600 16.27 -9.87 30.03
N SER A 601 16.99 -10.98 29.82
CA SER A 601 16.77 -11.89 28.68
C SER A 601 15.46 -12.69 28.78
N SER A 602 15.08 -13.12 29.98
CA SER A 602 13.84 -13.88 30.22
C SER A 602 12.61 -13.00 30.01
N LEU A 603 12.69 -11.73 30.43
CA LEU A 603 11.62 -10.74 30.23
C LEU A 603 11.46 -10.34 28.76
N SER A 604 12.56 -10.20 28.00
CA SER A 604 12.46 -9.97 26.56
C SER A 604 11.82 -11.16 25.84
N ALA A 605 12.20 -12.39 26.20
CA ALA A 605 11.61 -13.58 25.59
C ALA A 605 10.10 -13.72 25.90
N THR A 606 9.68 -13.34 27.12
CA THR A 606 8.27 -13.30 27.50
C THR A 606 7.49 -12.29 26.65
N ARG A 607 8.04 -11.09 26.42
CA ARG A 607 7.42 -10.07 25.55
C ARG A 607 7.29 -10.57 24.11
N ASP A 608 8.33 -11.19 23.57
CA ASP A 608 8.32 -11.74 22.22
C ASP A 608 7.27 -12.85 22.08
N THR A 609 7.18 -13.74 23.08
CA THR A 609 6.17 -14.81 23.14
C THR A 609 4.76 -14.25 23.13
N LEU A 610 4.47 -13.28 24.02
CA LEU A 610 3.16 -12.63 24.10
C LEU A 610 2.80 -11.91 22.79
N ALA A 611 3.75 -11.24 22.15
CA ALA A 611 3.55 -10.59 20.87
C ALA A 611 3.21 -11.61 19.75
N ARG A 612 3.93 -12.75 19.71
CA ARG A 612 3.67 -13.83 18.73
C ARG A 612 2.29 -14.47 18.95
N VAL A 613 1.91 -14.76 20.19
CA VAL A 613 0.60 -15.36 20.51
C VAL A 613 -0.55 -14.39 20.21
N ALA A 614 -0.39 -13.11 20.53
CA ALA A 614 -1.34 -12.07 20.14
C ALA A 614 -1.49 -12.00 18.61
N PHE A 615 -0.37 -12.04 17.87
CA PHE A 615 -0.41 -12.07 16.41
C PHE A 615 -1.12 -13.32 15.88
N ILE A 616 -0.79 -14.53 16.36
CA ILE A 616 -1.38 -15.80 15.89
C ILE A 616 -2.91 -15.79 15.98
N GLY A 617 -3.48 -15.34 17.09
CA GLY A 617 -4.93 -15.39 17.30
C GLY A 617 -5.70 -14.16 16.80
N CYS A 618 -5.06 -12.99 16.74
CA CYS A 618 -5.77 -11.72 16.54
C CYS A 618 -5.42 -10.98 15.24
N SER A 619 -4.43 -11.41 14.45
CA SER A 619 -4.01 -10.64 13.25
C SER A 619 -4.85 -10.88 11.99
N THR A 620 -5.70 -11.90 11.98
CA THR A 620 -6.51 -12.26 10.80
C THR A 620 -7.95 -12.56 11.20
N ILE A 621 -8.89 -12.15 10.34
CA ILE A 621 -10.31 -12.50 10.43
C ILE A 621 -10.62 -13.40 9.23
N PRO A 622 -11.02 -14.67 9.44
CA PRO A 622 -11.37 -15.58 8.35
C PRO A 622 -12.44 -14.98 7.42
N SER A 623 -12.32 -15.23 6.12
CA SER A 623 -13.30 -14.77 5.12
C SER A 623 -14.44 -15.77 4.88
N THR A 624 -14.35 -16.96 5.48
CA THR A 624 -15.35 -18.03 5.40
C THR A 624 -16.59 -17.69 6.22
N ALA A 625 -17.76 -17.78 5.61
CA ALA A 625 -19.04 -17.44 6.26
C ALA A 625 -19.27 -18.29 7.53
N GLY A 626 -19.58 -17.62 8.64
CA GLY A 626 -19.85 -18.24 9.94
C GLY A 626 -18.61 -18.42 10.83
N SER A 627 -17.42 -18.05 10.36
CA SER A 627 -16.16 -18.13 11.13
C SER A 627 -15.58 -16.76 11.51
N GLU A 628 -16.25 -15.66 11.15
CA GLU A 628 -15.79 -14.30 11.42
C GLU A 628 -15.64 -14.01 12.92
N GLY A 629 -16.46 -14.66 13.77
CA GLY A 629 -16.41 -14.53 15.22
C GLY A 629 -15.23 -15.21 15.90
N GLN A 630 -14.45 -16.04 15.18
CA GLN A 630 -13.33 -16.78 15.77
C GLN A 630 -12.23 -15.85 16.29
N ALA A 631 -11.89 -14.80 15.53
CA ALA A 631 -10.87 -13.84 15.93
C ALA A 631 -11.24 -13.10 17.24
N LEU A 632 -12.53 -12.79 17.41
CA LEU A 632 -13.04 -12.20 18.66
C LEU A 632 -12.95 -13.20 19.83
N ALA A 633 -13.29 -14.48 19.61
CA ALA A 633 -13.17 -15.52 20.62
C ALA A 633 -11.70 -15.76 21.03
N HIS A 634 -10.76 -15.69 20.09
CA HIS A 634 -9.32 -15.73 20.38
C HIS A 634 -8.88 -14.52 21.21
N PHE A 635 -9.30 -13.32 20.82
CA PHE A 635 -9.03 -12.11 21.59
C PHE A 635 -9.55 -12.21 23.02
N GLN A 636 -10.79 -12.65 23.23
CA GLN A 636 -11.38 -12.88 24.55
C GLN A 636 -10.60 -13.92 25.36
N THR A 637 -10.29 -15.07 24.75
CA THR A 637 -9.54 -16.16 25.42
C THR A 637 -8.17 -15.69 25.89
N LEU A 638 -7.44 -14.97 25.04
CA LEU A 638 -6.12 -14.44 25.36
C LEU A 638 -6.20 -13.34 26.43
N THR A 639 -7.03 -12.32 26.21
CA THR A 639 -7.09 -11.17 27.11
C THR A 639 -7.64 -11.51 28.48
N GLN A 640 -8.64 -12.39 28.59
CA GLN A 640 -9.15 -12.85 29.89
C GLN A 640 -8.06 -13.61 30.67
N SER A 641 -7.31 -14.48 30.00
CA SER A 641 -6.24 -15.25 30.63
C SER A 641 -5.09 -14.35 31.08
N LEU A 642 -4.63 -13.44 30.20
CA LEU A 642 -3.56 -12.49 30.53
C LEU A 642 -3.97 -11.49 31.60
N PHE A 643 -5.23 -11.04 31.61
CA PHE A 643 -5.75 -10.16 32.64
C PHE A 643 -5.72 -10.86 34.02
N SER A 644 -6.15 -12.13 34.10
CA SER A 644 -6.04 -12.92 35.33
C SER A 644 -4.59 -13.08 35.77
N THR A 645 -3.66 -13.33 34.85
CA THR A 645 -2.22 -13.41 35.15
C THR A 645 -1.68 -12.07 35.67
N LEU A 646 -2.11 -10.96 35.10
CA LEU A 646 -1.73 -9.62 35.55
C LEU A 646 -2.25 -9.32 36.97
N GLU A 647 -3.50 -9.69 37.29
CA GLU A 647 -4.04 -9.55 38.65
C GLU A 647 -3.25 -10.38 39.67
N GLN A 648 -2.83 -11.58 39.31
CA GLN A 648 -1.98 -12.43 40.15
C GLN A 648 -0.60 -11.81 40.36
N LEU A 649 0.04 -11.29 39.31
CA LEU A 649 1.34 -10.60 39.39
C LEU A 649 1.30 -9.38 40.32
N LEU A 650 0.27 -8.53 40.17
CA LEU A 650 0.09 -7.34 41.00
C LEU A 650 -0.19 -7.73 42.46
N SER A 651 -1.05 -8.72 42.69
CA SER A 651 -1.37 -9.21 44.05
C SER A 651 -0.18 -9.86 44.75
N ALA A 652 0.70 -10.52 43.98
CA ALA A 652 1.96 -11.08 44.47
C ALA A 652 3.08 -10.02 44.64
N LYS A 653 2.81 -8.75 44.32
CA LYS A 653 3.79 -7.65 44.30
C LYS A 653 5.04 -7.99 43.47
N ALA A 654 4.86 -8.65 42.33
CA ALA A 654 5.93 -8.95 41.39
C ALA A 654 6.50 -7.66 40.75
N SER A 655 7.69 -7.73 40.11
CA SER A 655 8.27 -6.56 39.41
C SER A 655 7.32 -6.01 38.34
N PHE A 656 7.25 -4.68 38.25
CA PHE A 656 6.47 -3.99 37.24
C PHE A 656 6.97 -4.27 35.82
N GLN A 657 8.20 -4.73 35.61
CA GLN A 657 8.67 -5.15 34.28
C GLN A 657 7.89 -6.36 33.73
N ALA A 658 7.52 -7.31 34.60
CA ALA A 658 6.73 -8.49 34.26
C ALA A 658 5.26 -8.11 34.03
N SER A 659 4.67 -7.32 34.94
CA SER A 659 3.32 -6.76 34.79
C SER A 659 3.18 -5.96 33.49
N ASN A 660 4.21 -5.18 33.14
CA ASN A 660 4.23 -4.41 31.90
C ASN A 660 4.34 -5.30 30.65
N ALA A 661 5.09 -6.41 30.72
CA ALA A 661 5.14 -7.38 29.63
C ALA A 661 3.77 -8.00 29.35
N VAL A 662 3.03 -8.41 30.38
CA VAL A 662 1.67 -8.96 30.26
C VAL A 662 0.70 -7.91 29.74
N LEU A 663 0.78 -6.67 30.24
CA LEU A 663 -0.01 -5.55 29.70
C LEU A 663 0.29 -5.30 28.22
N SER A 664 1.55 -5.48 27.77
CA SER A 664 1.91 -5.38 26.36
C SER A 664 1.26 -6.47 25.52
N GLY A 665 1.10 -7.67 26.07
CA GLY A 665 0.37 -8.76 25.41
C GLY A 665 -1.11 -8.43 25.20
N ILE A 666 -1.78 -7.89 26.23
CA ILE A 666 -3.18 -7.44 26.15
C ILE A 666 -3.32 -6.32 25.10
N TYR A 667 -2.46 -5.31 25.17
CA TYR A 667 -2.48 -4.20 24.23
C TYR A 667 -2.16 -4.67 22.80
N GLY A 668 -1.17 -5.55 22.64
CA GLY A 668 -0.80 -6.16 21.36
C GLY A 668 -1.94 -6.96 20.74
N ALA A 669 -2.74 -7.67 21.52
CA ALA A 669 -3.93 -8.38 21.03
C ALA A 669 -4.97 -7.42 20.46
N ALA A 670 -5.21 -6.29 21.15
CA ALA A 670 -6.14 -5.26 20.70
C ALA A 670 -5.65 -4.58 19.41
N LEU A 671 -4.35 -4.26 19.33
CA LEU A 671 -3.72 -3.70 18.12
C LEU A 671 -3.89 -4.62 16.92
N ASN A 672 -3.54 -5.90 17.05
CA ASN A 672 -3.63 -6.87 15.95
C ASN A 672 -5.09 -7.05 15.48
N LEU A 673 -6.04 -7.20 16.40
CA LEU A 673 -7.45 -7.41 16.04
C LEU A 673 -8.03 -6.18 15.35
N ARG A 674 -7.75 -4.98 15.87
CA ARG A 674 -8.16 -3.72 15.26
C ARG A 674 -7.62 -3.58 13.85
N ASP A 675 -6.35 -3.92 13.62
CA ASP A 675 -5.75 -3.86 12.28
C ASP A 675 -6.35 -4.93 11.34
N ALA A 676 -6.70 -6.11 11.84
CA ALA A 676 -7.41 -7.13 11.06
C ALA A 676 -8.80 -6.66 10.59
N PHE A 677 -9.54 -5.92 11.43
CA PHE A 677 -10.81 -5.29 11.04
C PHE A 677 -10.61 -4.22 9.95
N VAL A 678 -9.55 -3.42 10.05
CA VAL A 678 -9.20 -2.42 9.01
C VAL A 678 -8.88 -3.09 7.67
N GLN A 679 -8.12 -4.18 7.68
CA GLN A 679 -7.82 -4.96 6.47
C GLN A 679 -9.10 -5.52 5.81
N ARG A 680 -10.13 -5.84 6.61
CA ARG A 680 -11.45 -6.29 6.14
C ARG A 680 -12.41 -5.14 5.78
N GLY A 681 -11.95 -3.89 5.86
CA GLY A 681 -12.68 -2.70 5.40
C GLY A 681 -13.54 -2.00 6.46
N VAL A 682 -13.45 -2.39 7.73
CA VAL A 682 -14.08 -1.66 8.84
C VAL A 682 -13.18 -0.48 9.21
N LEU A 683 -13.66 0.75 9.06
CA LEU A 683 -12.88 1.97 9.32
C LEU A 683 -13.28 2.57 10.68
N PRO A 684 -12.41 2.49 11.73
CA PRO A 684 -12.73 2.91 13.09
C PRO A 684 -12.87 4.43 13.26
N SER A 685 -12.03 5.21 12.57
CA SER A 685 -11.92 6.67 12.74
C SER A 685 -12.22 7.45 11.46
N VAL A 686 -12.65 8.71 11.62
CA VAL A 686 -12.87 9.66 10.51
C VAL A 686 -11.59 9.94 9.73
N ALA A 687 -10.42 9.91 10.39
CA ALA A 687 -9.12 10.01 9.72
C ALA A 687 -8.91 8.86 8.72
N ASP A 688 -9.29 7.63 9.09
CA ASP A 688 -9.17 6.44 8.23
C ASP A 688 -10.18 6.46 7.07
N LYS A 689 -11.36 7.09 7.26
CA LYS A 689 -12.34 7.36 6.19
C LYS A 689 -11.81 8.33 5.12
N SER A 690 -10.94 9.28 5.51
CA SER A 690 -10.41 10.31 4.60
C SER A 690 -9.19 9.88 3.76
N LYS A 691 -8.50 8.80 4.14
CA LYS A 691 -7.27 8.30 3.48
C LYS A 691 -7.54 7.42 2.25
N LYS A 692 -8.79 6.97 2.02
CA LYS A 692 -9.18 6.21 0.81
C LYS A 692 -9.80 7.16 -0.22
N PRO A 693 -9.39 7.13 -1.50
CA PRO A 693 -10.10 7.86 -2.55
C PRO A 693 -11.54 7.34 -2.65
N PRO A 694 -12.52 8.20 -2.99
CA PRO A 694 -13.89 7.77 -3.17
C PRO A 694 -13.93 6.76 -4.33
N VAL A 695 -14.09 5.49 -3.99
CA VAL A 695 -14.42 4.47 -4.98
C VAL A 695 -15.79 4.84 -5.54
N GLN A 696 -15.85 5.11 -6.83
CA GLN A 696 -17.13 5.25 -7.54
C GLN A 696 -17.92 3.96 -7.30
N SER A 697 -18.97 4.03 -6.49
CA SER A 697 -19.85 2.90 -6.23
C SER A 697 -20.54 2.52 -7.54
N THR A 698 -20.06 1.47 -8.19
CA THR A 698 -20.83 0.76 -9.20
C THR A 698 -22.08 0.21 -8.51
N ALA A 699 -23.25 0.47 -9.10
CA ALA A 699 -24.57 0.29 -8.50
C ALA A 699 -25.01 -1.17 -8.29
N GLU A 700 -24.07 -2.10 -8.10
CA GLU A 700 -24.31 -3.53 -7.88
C GLU A 700 -23.44 -4.03 -6.71
N GLU A 701 -23.56 -3.44 -5.51
CA GLU A 701 -23.06 -4.10 -4.30
C GLU A 701 -24.04 -5.25 -3.94
N ASN A 702 -23.62 -6.49 -4.21
CA ASN A 702 -24.33 -7.72 -3.86
C ASN A 702 -24.88 -7.70 -2.41
N GLU A 703 -26.13 -8.13 -2.20
CA GLU A 703 -26.77 -8.24 -0.87
C GLU A 703 -25.90 -9.03 0.14
N ALA A 704 -25.19 -10.06 -0.32
CA ALA A 704 -24.27 -10.85 0.50
C ALA A 704 -23.05 -10.04 1.01
N ALA A 705 -22.55 -9.09 0.21
CA ALA A 705 -21.44 -8.22 0.62
C ALA A 705 -21.90 -7.20 1.67
N LEU A 706 -23.14 -6.73 1.58
CA LEU A 706 -23.74 -5.83 2.57
C LEU A 706 -23.95 -6.55 3.92
N ALA A 707 -24.50 -7.76 3.90
CA ALA A 707 -24.68 -8.58 5.10
C ALA A 707 -23.34 -8.89 5.79
N GLN A 708 -22.28 -9.19 5.03
CA GLN A 708 -20.95 -9.42 5.59
C GLN A 708 -20.34 -8.17 6.23
N LYS A 709 -20.52 -6.98 5.62
CA LYS A 709 -20.10 -5.70 6.20
C LYS A 709 -20.83 -5.43 7.53
N GLU A 710 -22.12 -5.75 7.62
CA GLU A 710 -22.93 -5.58 8.82
C GLU A 710 -22.49 -6.51 9.95
N THR A 711 -22.25 -7.80 9.66
CA THR A 711 -21.70 -8.76 10.62
C THR A 711 -20.34 -8.32 11.15
N LEU A 712 -19.43 -7.86 10.27
CA LEU A 712 -18.12 -7.34 10.68
C LEU A 712 -18.23 -6.09 11.56
N ALA A 713 -19.19 -5.21 11.27
CA ALA A 713 -19.45 -4.04 12.11
C ALA A 713 -19.94 -4.46 13.52
N GLN A 714 -20.84 -5.44 13.62
CA GLN A 714 -21.31 -5.97 14.91
C GLN A 714 -20.17 -6.60 15.72
N LEU A 715 -19.31 -7.38 15.08
CA LEU A 715 -18.14 -7.99 15.73
C LEU A 715 -17.13 -6.93 16.20
N PHE A 716 -16.93 -5.86 15.41
CA PHE A 716 -16.10 -4.73 15.83
C PHE A 716 -16.67 -4.04 17.07
N GLN A 717 -18.00 -3.90 17.16
CA GLN A 717 -18.65 -3.35 18.36
C GLN A 717 -18.46 -4.24 19.59
N ALA A 718 -18.59 -5.55 19.44
CA ALA A 718 -18.35 -6.50 20.54
C ALA A 718 -16.88 -6.45 21.02
N TYR A 719 -15.92 -6.31 20.09
CA TYR A 719 -14.51 -6.07 20.42
C TYR A 719 -14.32 -4.78 21.25
N LEU A 720 -14.92 -3.66 20.84
CA LEU A 720 -14.78 -2.39 21.54
C LEU A 720 -15.37 -2.44 22.95
N GLN A 721 -16.49 -3.13 23.14
CA GLN A 721 -17.10 -3.35 24.46
C GLN A 721 -16.18 -4.13 25.39
N GLU A 722 -15.58 -5.22 24.90
CA GLU A 722 -14.62 -6.02 25.65
C GLU A 722 -13.38 -5.21 26.02
N ALA A 723 -12.77 -4.53 25.04
CA ALA A 723 -11.59 -3.70 25.25
C ALA A 723 -11.85 -2.56 26.25
N THR A 724 -13.02 -1.93 26.20
CA THR A 724 -13.44 -0.89 27.15
C THR A 724 -13.59 -1.46 28.55
N THR A 725 -14.18 -2.65 28.69
CA THR A 725 -14.34 -3.33 29.98
C THR A 725 -12.99 -3.67 30.61
N ILE A 726 -12.03 -4.15 29.82
CA ILE A 726 -10.66 -4.41 30.27
C ILE A 726 -10.00 -3.13 30.80
N VAL A 727 -10.09 -2.02 30.04
CA VAL A 727 -9.55 -0.72 30.46
C VAL A 727 -10.16 -0.26 31.79
N GLN A 728 -11.48 -0.34 31.92
CA GLN A 728 -12.19 0.05 33.15
C GLN A 728 -11.67 -0.74 34.37
N ARG A 729 -11.56 -2.07 34.23
CA ARG A 729 -11.06 -2.93 35.31
C ARG A 729 -9.61 -2.63 35.68
N LEU A 730 -8.74 -2.40 34.68
CA LEU A 730 -7.34 -2.05 34.92
C LEU A 730 -7.19 -0.70 35.63
N TYR A 731 -8.01 0.30 35.30
CA TYR A 731 -8.00 1.60 35.98
C TYR A 731 -8.45 1.49 37.43
N VAL A 732 -9.56 0.78 37.67
CA VAL A 732 -10.07 0.53 39.02
C VAL A 732 -9.07 -0.28 39.85
N ARG A 733 -8.29 -1.19 39.24
CA ARG A 733 -7.21 -1.91 39.94
C ARG A 733 -6.01 -1.02 40.23
N ALA A 734 -5.64 -0.14 39.30
CA ALA A 734 -4.47 0.72 39.44
C ALA A 734 -4.70 1.89 40.42
N THR A 735 -5.95 2.20 40.76
CA THR A 735 -6.32 3.37 41.56
C THR A 735 -7.17 2.99 42.76
N ALA A 736 -7.15 3.82 43.80
CA ALA A 736 -8.00 3.70 44.98
C ALA A 736 -8.67 5.05 45.27
N THR A 737 -9.78 5.00 45.99
CA THR A 737 -10.53 6.19 46.43
C THR A 737 -10.46 6.32 47.94
N THR A 738 -10.03 7.49 48.42
CA THR A 738 -10.34 7.97 49.78
C THR A 738 -11.54 8.91 49.70
N SER A 739 -12.22 9.20 50.81
CA SER A 739 -13.56 9.85 50.87
C SER A 739 -13.76 11.12 50.03
N SER A 740 -12.70 11.76 49.54
CA SER A 740 -12.76 12.89 48.60
C SER A 740 -11.63 12.96 47.56
N GLU A 741 -10.66 12.02 47.53
CA GLU A 741 -9.47 12.09 46.67
C GLU A 741 -9.16 10.75 46.00
N LEU A 742 -8.49 10.79 44.84
CA LEU A 742 -8.02 9.63 44.09
C LEU A 742 -6.52 9.47 44.24
N GLU A 743 -6.09 8.24 44.46
CA GLU A 743 -4.67 7.86 44.59
C GLU A 743 -4.37 6.56 43.82
N LEU A 744 -3.09 6.23 43.67
CA LEU A 744 -2.70 4.90 43.19
C LEU A 744 -3.04 3.85 44.25
N SER A 745 -3.40 2.65 43.81
CA SER A 745 -3.75 1.56 44.72
C SER A 745 -2.54 1.06 45.52
N ALA A 746 -2.80 0.21 46.52
CA ALA A 746 -1.77 -0.42 47.35
C ALA A 746 -0.75 -1.28 46.56
N ASP A 747 -1.05 -1.58 45.28
CA ASP A 747 -0.11 -2.25 44.36
C ASP A 747 1.14 -1.39 44.09
N PHE A 748 1.05 -0.06 44.28
CA PHE A 748 2.14 0.90 44.04
C PHE A 748 2.92 1.28 45.31
N GLU A 749 2.48 0.85 46.49
CA GLU A 749 3.13 1.10 47.78
C GLU A 749 4.23 0.05 48.06
N LEU A 750 5.48 0.40 47.77
CA LEU A 750 6.67 -0.40 48.10
C LEU A 750 7.43 0.23 49.27
N SER A 751 7.76 -0.57 50.28
CA SER A 751 8.40 -0.15 51.55
C SER A 751 9.84 0.38 51.40
N SER A 752 10.44 0.29 50.22
CA SER A 752 11.76 0.82 49.88
C SER A 752 11.84 1.17 48.39
N SER A 753 11.09 2.18 47.93
CA SER A 753 11.08 2.56 46.51
C SER A 753 12.41 3.20 46.08
N SER A 754 13.23 2.48 45.33
CA SER A 754 14.35 3.08 44.61
C SER A 754 13.83 3.95 43.45
N ALA A 755 14.66 4.85 42.91
CA ALA A 755 14.28 5.63 41.73
C ALA A 755 13.98 4.73 40.50
N ALA A 756 14.60 3.56 40.41
CA ALA A 756 14.37 2.59 39.34
C ALA A 756 12.98 1.93 39.46
N ASP A 757 12.53 1.59 40.67
CA ASP A 757 11.22 0.98 40.90
C ASP A 757 10.08 1.94 40.54
N LEU A 758 10.26 3.23 40.83
CA LEU A 758 9.30 4.28 40.44
C LEU A 758 9.24 4.47 38.92
N ASP A 759 10.37 4.35 38.23
CA ASP A 759 10.44 4.41 36.77
C ASP A 759 9.67 3.25 36.11
N GLU A 760 9.79 2.03 36.66
CA GLU A 760 9.05 0.86 36.17
C GLU A 760 7.53 0.99 36.38
N GLN A 761 7.12 1.48 37.56
CA GLN A 761 5.72 1.78 37.85
C GLN A 761 5.17 2.85 36.90
N ASP A 762 5.92 3.93 36.67
CA ASP A 762 5.52 5.00 35.75
C ASP A 762 5.39 4.45 34.32
N GLN A 763 6.30 3.57 33.89
CA GLN A 763 6.24 2.94 32.56
C GLN A 763 4.94 2.14 32.39
N TYR A 764 4.53 1.38 33.42
CA TYR A 764 3.25 0.68 33.42
C TYR A 764 2.05 1.63 33.30
N LEU A 765 2.03 2.71 34.08
CA LEU A 765 0.95 3.72 34.03
C LEU A 765 0.86 4.41 32.66
N HIS A 766 2.01 4.75 32.08
CA HIS A 766 2.07 5.33 30.73
C HIS A 766 1.57 4.35 29.66
N GLN A 767 1.90 3.07 29.79
CA GLN A 767 1.44 2.05 28.86
C GLN A 767 -0.07 1.81 28.97
N LEU A 768 -0.61 1.78 30.20
CA LEU A 768 -2.05 1.67 30.46
C LEU A 768 -2.81 2.88 29.90
N ALA A 769 -2.29 4.09 30.09
CA ALA A 769 -2.84 5.31 29.48
C ALA A 769 -2.80 5.27 27.95
N GLY A 770 -1.73 4.74 27.35
CA GLY A 770 -1.60 4.54 25.91
C GLY A 770 -2.63 3.55 25.35
N PHE A 771 -2.81 2.40 26.01
CA PHE A 771 -3.84 1.42 25.66
C PHE A 771 -5.25 2.04 25.75
N THR A 772 -5.49 2.86 26.79
CA THR A 772 -6.76 3.56 26.95
C THR A 772 -7.03 4.55 25.84
N THR A 773 -6.02 5.36 25.47
CA THR A 773 -6.15 6.29 24.33
C THR A 773 -6.53 5.52 23.06
N PHE A 774 -5.90 4.37 22.84
CA PHE A 774 -6.14 3.51 21.68
C PHE A 774 -7.56 2.94 21.64
N VAL A 775 -8.12 2.51 22.77
CA VAL A 775 -9.50 2.00 22.84
C VAL A 775 -10.52 3.14 22.73
N VAL A 776 -10.33 4.22 23.49
CA VAL A 776 -11.27 5.33 23.57
C VAL A 776 -11.42 6.05 22.23
N ARG A 777 -10.32 6.21 21.46
CA ARG A 777 -10.38 6.88 20.15
C ARG A 777 -11.18 6.09 19.11
N ASP A 778 -11.30 4.77 19.25
CA ASP A 778 -12.05 3.95 18.29
C ASP A 778 -13.57 3.92 18.61
N LEU A 779 -13.99 4.45 19.77
CA LEU A 779 -15.40 4.66 20.11
C LEU A 779 -15.98 5.89 19.38
N ASP A 780 -17.22 5.78 18.93
CA ASP A 780 -17.95 6.92 18.37
C ASP A 780 -18.42 7.92 19.45
N GLU A 781 -18.87 9.09 19.03
CA GLU A 781 -19.30 10.16 19.95
C GLU A 781 -20.47 9.73 20.86
N ALA A 782 -21.40 8.93 20.36
CA ALA A 782 -22.56 8.47 21.13
C ALA A 782 -22.13 7.45 22.19
N GLN A 783 -21.24 6.53 21.83
CA GLN A 783 -20.68 5.53 22.71
C GLN A 783 -19.82 6.15 23.82
N GLN A 784 -19.01 7.17 23.51
CA GLN A 784 -18.25 7.89 24.54
C GLN A 784 -19.17 8.60 25.55
N LYS A 785 -20.32 9.11 25.10
CA LYS A 785 -21.34 9.73 25.96
C LYS A 785 -22.08 8.69 26.80
N GLU A 786 -22.49 7.57 26.20
CA GLU A 786 -23.16 6.45 26.89
C GLU A 786 -22.27 5.88 28.00
N ALA A 787 -20.98 5.68 27.71
CA ALA A 787 -19.99 5.21 28.67
C ALA A 787 -19.53 6.29 29.67
N LYS A 788 -20.08 7.53 29.60
CA LYS A 788 -19.76 8.67 30.48
C LYS A 788 -18.25 8.94 30.61
N LEU A 789 -17.51 8.83 29.50
CA LEU A 789 -16.04 8.94 29.53
C LEU A 789 -15.53 10.34 29.89
N ASN A 790 -16.36 11.37 29.70
CA ASN A 790 -16.11 12.72 30.18
C ASN A 790 -16.00 12.78 31.72
N ALA A 791 -16.87 12.07 32.45
CA ALA A 791 -16.76 11.91 33.90
C ALA A 791 -15.62 10.95 34.29
N ALA A 792 -15.41 9.88 33.50
CA ALA A 792 -14.34 8.91 33.70
C ALA A 792 -12.93 9.54 33.69
N SER A 793 -12.76 10.64 32.97
CA SER A 793 -11.51 11.41 32.92
C SER A 793 -11.07 11.94 34.30
N PHE A 794 -12.02 12.12 35.22
CA PHE A 794 -11.75 12.64 36.57
C PHE A 794 -11.98 11.60 37.66
N ASN A 795 -12.98 10.74 37.54
CA ASN A 795 -13.24 9.71 38.56
C ASN A 795 -12.50 8.39 38.30
N LEU A 796 -11.82 8.25 37.15
CA LEU A 796 -11.06 7.05 36.74
C LEU A 796 -11.87 5.76 36.84
N PHE A 797 -13.15 5.84 36.45
CA PHE A 797 -14.17 4.77 36.46
C PHE A 797 -14.69 4.37 37.86
N HIS A 798 -14.33 5.08 38.93
CA HIS A 798 -14.94 4.88 40.25
C HIS A 798 -16.32 5.55 40.32
N THR A 799 -17.38 4.74 40.36
CA THR A 799 -18.78 5.23 40.45
C THR A 799 -19.13 5.80 41.82
N SER A 800 -18.42 5.39 42.87
CA SER A 800 -18.63 5.84 44.26
C SER A 800 -17.85 7.11 44.62
N PHE A 801 -17.04 7.65 43.71
CA PHE A 801 -16.25 8.85 43.98
C PHE A 801 -17.15 10.08 44.09
N SER A 802 -17.13 10.73 45.25
CA SER A 802 -17.93 11.93 45.56
C SER A 802 -17.13 13.23 45.61
N GLY A 803 -15.85 13.19 45.22
CA GLY A 803 -15.00 14.39 45.19
C GLY A 803 -15.37 15.35 44.06
N GLN A 804 -14.96 16.62 44.20
CA GLN A 804 -15.12 17.60 43.13
C GLN A 804 -14.22 17.23 41.93
N PRO A 805 -14.73 17.25 40.69
CA PRO A 805 -13.91 16.95 39.52
C PRO A 805 -12.78 17.97 39.40
N SER A 806 -11.58 17.50 39.06
CA SER A 806 -10.38 18.34 38.88
C SER A 806 -9.49 17.73 37.80
N PHE A 807 -8.87 18.56 36.95
CA PHE A 807 -7.88 18.10 35.98
C PHE A 807 -6.61 17.53 36.64
N PHE A 808 -6.35 17.90 37.90
CA PHE A 808 -5.10 17.60 38.58
C PHE A 808 -5.35 17.01 39.97
N HIS A 809 -4.75 15.84 40.23
CA HIS A 809 -4.84 15.15 41.50
C HIS A 809 -3.65 15.52 42.41
N GLY A 810 -3.92 15.82 43.68
CA GLY A 810 -2.91 16.32 44.62
C GLY A 810 -2.00 15.24 45.22
N LEU A 811 -2.52 14.03 45.40
CA LEU A 811 -1.83 12.93 46.08
C LEU A 811 -0.67 12.35 45.25
N GLN A 812 0.31 11.78 45.96
CA GLN A 812 1.48 11.09 45.38
C GLN A 812 2.20 11.89 44.28
N GLY A 813 2.22 13.22 44.39
CA GLY A 813 2.88 14.10 43.43
C GLY A 813 2.23 14.13 42.04
N GLY A 814 0.94 13.79 41.93
CA GLY A 814 0.15 13.87 40.69
C GLY A 814 0.42 12.74 39.69
N ARG A 815 1.02 11.62 40.12
CA ARG A 815 1.32 10.48 39.23
C ARG A 815 0.09 9.88 38.56
N VAL A 816 -1.08 9.98 39.19
CA VAL A 816 -2.37 9.52 38.68
C VAL A 816 -2.81 10.26 37.41
N ASP A 817 -2.38 11.52 37.23
CA ASP A 817 -2.83 12.38 36.12
C ASP A 817 -2.53 11.79 34.73
N ILE A 818 -1.58 10.85 34.61
CA ILE A 818 -1.31 10.16 33.33
C ILE A 818 -2.48 9.30 32.87
N LEU A 819 -3.24 8.72 33.80
CA LEU A 819 -4.43 7.93 33.50
C LEU A 819 -5.57 8.84 33.01
N SER A 820 -5.77 10.00 33.65
CA SER A 820 -6.71 11.03 33.17
C SER A 820 -6.32 11.51 31.77
N LEU A 821 -5.02 11.71 31.50
CA LEU A 821 -4.52 12.04 30.17
C LEU A 821 -4.87 10.97 29.14
N GLY A 822 -4.75 9.68 29.49
CA GLY A 822 -5.07 8.56 28.60
C GLY A 822 -6.51 8.61 28.07
N ILE A 823 -7.48 8.95 28.93
CA ILE A 823 -8.88 9.11 28.54
C ILE A 823 -9.07 10.39 27.72
N LEU A 824 -8.65 11.54 28.25
CA LEU A 824 -8.81 12.86 27.61
C LEU A 824 -8.20 12.90 26.19
N LYS A 825 -7.08 12.21 25.98
CA LYS A 825 -6.43 12.12 24.68
C LYS A 825 -7.26 11.35 23.66
N GLY A 826 -8.04 10.34 24.05
CA GLY A 826 -8.93 9.60 23.14
C GLY A 826 -10.30 10.26 22.90
N LEU A 827 -10.71 11.22 23.72
CA LEU A 827 -12.06 11.81 23.62
C LEU A 827 -12.28 12.64 22.34
N TRP A 828 -13.51 12.59 21.82
CA TRP A 828 -13.96 13.52 20.78
C TRP A 828 -14.04 14.97 21.32
N PRO A 829 -13.82 15.99 20.49
CA PRO A 829 -14.05 17.39 20.87
C PRO A 829 -15.44 17.65 21.46
N ALA A 830 -16.48 16.97 20.96
CA ALA A 830 -17.84 17.07 21.48
C ALA A 830 -18.00 16.48 22.89
N ALA A 831 -17.26 15.41 23.23
CA ALA A 831 -17.24 14.84 24.58
C ALA A 831 -16.44 15.69 25.56
N ILE A 832 -15.41 16.42 25.10
CA ILE A 832 -14.71 17.41 25.93
C ILE A 832 -15.56 18.68 26.11
N ALA A 833 -16.42 19.02 25.15
CA ALA A 833 -17.34 20.15 25.29
C ALA A 833 -18.39 19.94 26.39
N SER A 834 -18.77 18.69 26.71
CA SER A 834 -19.72 18.38 27.80
C SER A 834 -19.09 18.41 29.20
N LEU A 835 -17.83 18.81 29.33
CA LEU A 835 -17.20 19.04 30.64
C LEU A 835 -17.88 20.17 31.45
N ALA A 836 -18.53 21.11 30.76
CA ALA A 836 -19.32 22.15 31.39
C ALA A 836 -20.47 21.59 32.25
N ASP A 837 -21.04 20.44 31.87
CA ASP A 837 -22.10 19.78 32.64
C ASP A 837 -21.60 19.27 34.00
N LEU A 838 -20.28 19.08 34.14
CA LEU A 838 -19.60 18.69 35.38
C LEU A 838 -19.06 19.89 36.16
N SER A 839 -19.43 21.13 35.79
CA SER A 839 -18.89 22.37 36.35
C SER A 839 -17.36 22.53 36.20
N ILE A 840 -16.77 21.86 35.21
CA ILE A 840 -15.35 21.97 34.86
C ILE A 840 -15.17 22.96 33.71
N SER A 841 -14.29 23.95 33.91
CA SER A 841 -13.91 24.94 32.91
C SER A 841 -12.45 24.77 32.49
N PRO A 842 -12.04 25.12 31.26
CA PRO A 842 -10.62 25.15 30.89
C PRO A 842 -9.80 26.12 31.75
N LEU A 843 -10.46 27.07 32.43
CA LEU A 843 -9.79 27.94 33.41
C LEU A 843 -9.14 27.13 34.53
N ASN A 844 -9.73 25.99 34.90
CA ASN A 844 -9.21 25.06 35.92
C ASN A 844 -7.84 24.44 35.53
N LEU A 845 -7.40 24.57 34.27
CA LEU A 845 -6.03 24.21 33.87
C LEU A 845 -4.95 25.08 34.55
N LEU A 846 -5.34 26.16 35.22
CA LEU A 846 -4.47 27.06 35.99
C LEU A 846 -4.58 26.83 37.51
N ASP A 847 -5.37 25.88 38.00
CA ASP A 847 -5.60 25.68 39.45
C ASP A 847 -4.30 25.36 40.21
N ASP A 848 -3.37 24.65 39.57
CA ASP A 848 -2.07 24.30 40.16
C ASP A 848 -0.94 25.30 39.85
N PHE A 849 -1.23 26.40 39.14
CA PHE A 849 -0.23 27.29 38.53
C PHE A 849 0.81 27.82 39.52
N GLU A 850 0.38 28.22 40.72
CA GLU A 850 1.29 28.77 41.74
C GLU A 850 2.16 27.68 42.40
N SER A 851 1.70 26.43 42.40
CA SER A 851 2.39 25.28 43.00
C SER A 851 3.24 24.47 42.01
N LEU A 852 3.16 24.82 40.71
CA LEU A 852 3.69 24.03 39.59
C LEU A 852 5.21 23.76 39.69
N ASP A 853 5.98 24.69 40.26
CA ASP A 853 7.43 24.54 40.46
C ASP A 853 7.80 23.47 41.50
N ARG A 854 6.86 23.08 42.37
CA ARG A 854 7.07 22.05 43.41
C ARG A 854 6.81 20.62 42.90
N LEU A 855 6.18 20.48 41.73
CA LEU A 855 5.81 19.18 41.17
C LEU A 855 7.01 18.48 40.52
N PRO A 856 7.05 17.14 40.45
CA PRO A 856 8.08 16.41 39.70
C PRO A 856 8.10 16.75 38.21
N PRO A 857 9.26 16.73 37.52
CA PRO A 857 9.36 17.07 36.09
C PRO A 857 8.44 16.25 35.18
N ARG A 858 8.28 14.95 35.42
CA ARG A 858 7.38 14.08 34.64
C ARG A 858 5.93 14.49 34.82
N THR A 859 5.46 14.70 36.05
CA THR A 859 4.11 15.19 36.34
C THR A 859 3.83 16.51 35.62
N ARG A 860 4.77 17.46 35.65
CA ARG A 860 4.62 18.73 34.92
C ARG A 860 4.42 18.52 33.42
N LEU A 861 5.16 17.59 32.81
CA LEU A 861 5.01 17.27 31.39
C LEU A 861 3.65 16.63 31.08
N VAL A 862 3.19 15.70 31.90
CA VAL A 862 1.86 15.08 31.79
C VAL A 862 0.77 16.14 31.89
N ARG A 863 0.81 16.98 32.92
CA ARG A 863 -0.19 18.03 33.11
C ARG A 863 -0.16 19.06 31.99
N ASN A 864 1.02 19.47 31.51
CA ASN A 864 1.13 20.35 30.34
C ASN A 864 0.52 19.68 29.10
N THR A 865 0.69 18.36 28.94
CA THR A 865 0.07 17.62 27.85
C THR A 865 -1.46 17.60 27.97
N ILE A 866 -2.01 17.43 29.18
CA ILE A 866 -3.45 17.58 29.46
C ILE A 866 -3.92 18.98 29.03
N ALA A 867 -3.20 20.03 29.43
CA ALA A 867 -3.54 21.39 29.04
C ALA A 867 -3.54 21.59 27.51
N THR A 868 -2.55 21.06 26.80
CA THR A 868 -2.49 21.11 25.33
C THR A 868 -3.68 20.38 24.69
N VAL A 869 -3.99 19.16 25.14
CA VAL A 869 -5.08 18.33 24.61
C VAL A 869 -6.44 18.99 24.86
N VAL A 870 -6.71 19.40 26.10
CA VAL A 870 -7.95 20.07 26.48
C VAL A 870 -8.07 21.39 25.74
N ALA A 871 -7.04 22.24 25.73
CA ALA A 871 -7.07 23.51 25.01
C ALA A 871 -7.21 23.35 23.48
N ASN A 872 -6.83 22.20 22.90
CA ASN A 872 -7.06 21.91 21.48
C ASN A 872 -8.49 21.47 21.18
N LYS A 873 -9.02 20.55 21.99
CA LYS A 873 -10.31 19.91 21.75
C LYS A 873 -11.51 20.64 22.36
N TYR A 874 -11.27 21.51 23.34
CA TYR A 874 -12.31 22.32 23.97
C TYR A 874 -12.80 23.39 22.99
N SER A 875 -13.90 23.11 22.30
CA SER A 875 -14.40 23.97 21.23
C SER A 875 -15.48 24.93 21.72
N ALA A 876 -15.28 26.23 21.50
CA ALA A 876 -16.34 27.24 21.51
C ALA A 876 -17.33 27.05 20.32
N ALA A 877 -16.87 26.37 19.27
CA ALA A 877 -17.60 26.06 18.04
C ALA A 877 -17.84 24.55 17.92
N ALA A 878 -18.34 23.89 18.98
CA ALA A 878 -18.71 22.46 18.98
C ALA A 878 -19.94 22.18 18.08
N SER A 879 -19.90 22.67 16.84
CA SER A 879 -20.86 22.49 15.76
C SER A 879 -20.24 21.78 14.55
N ILE A 880 -19.15 21.02 14.74
CA ILE A 880 -18.57 20.19 13.68
C ILE A 880 -18.83 18.74 14.05
N GLY A 881 -20.07 18.31 13.78
CA GLY A 881 -20.61 16.98 14.01
C GLY A 881 -22.14 16.99 13.73
N PRO A 882 -22.76 15.84 13.41
CA PRO A 882 -24.18 15.76 13.11
C PRO A 882 -25.09 16.13 14.30
N SER A 883 -24.57 16.12 15.54
CA SER A 883 -25.31 16.61 16.71
C SER A 883 -25.13 18.13 16.86
N LYS A 884 -26.17 18.89 16.50
CA LYS A 884 -26.25 20.36 16.65
C LYS A 884 -26.47 20.79 18.11
N ALA A 885 -25.74 20.25 19.07
CA ALA A 885 -25.83 20.68 20.46
C ALA A 885 -24.99 21.95 20.66
N GLN A 886 -25.65 23.11 20.80
CA GLN A 886 -24.97 24.35 21.18
C GLN A 886 -24.63 24.31 22.68
N TYR A 887 -23.36 24.50 23.02
CA TYR A 887 -22.90 24.80 24.38
C TYR A 887 -22.49 26.29 24.47
N PRO A 888 -23.45 27.24 24.56
CA PRO A 888 -23.17 28.67 24.51
C PRO A 888 -22.24 29.15 25.65
N GLY A 889 -22.21 28.45 26.78
CA GLY A 889 -21.29 28.74 27.91
C GLY A 889 -19.83 28.43 27.63
N ASN A 890 -19.52 27.56 26.66
CA ASN A 890 -18.13 27.13 26.41
C ASN A 890 -17.28 28.24 25.81
N GLN A 891 -17.88 29.11 24.98
CA GLN A 891 -17.17 30.26 24.42
C GLN A 891 -16.78 31.26 25.51
N ALA A 892 -17.70 31.60 26.41
CA ALA A 892 -17.41 32.53 27.51
C ALA A 892 -16.35 31.96 28.46
N ALA A 893 -16.45 30.67 28.81
CA ALA A 893 -15.44 29.98 29.62
C ALA A 893 -14.06 29.97 28.95
N TRP A 894 -13.99 29.70 27.64
CA TRP A 894 -12.74 29.76 26.88
C TRP A 894 -12.14 31.17 26.84
N GLN A 895 -12.96 32.19 26.60
CA GLN A 895 -12.52 33.59 26.61
C GLN A 895 -11.96 34.01 27.98
N GLN A 896 -12.58 33.57 29.08
CA GLN A 896 -12.05 33.76 30.42
C GLN A 896 -10.69 33.08 30.62
N THR A 897 -10.51 31.86 30.09
CA THR A 897 -9.20 31.18 30.12
C THR A 897 -8.14 31.95 29.35
N VAL A 898 -8.46 32.43 28.14
CA VAL A 898 -7.53 33.22 27.31
C VAL A 898 -7.14 34.52 28.02
N GLU A 899 -8.10 35.23 28.61
CA GLU A 899 -7.83 36.47 29.35
C GLU A 899 -7.00 36.21 30.62
N ALA A 900 -7.25 35.10 31.33
CA ALA A 900 -6.43 34.71 32.47
C ALA A 900 -4.98 34.39 32.06
N VAL A 901 -4.78 33.68 30.93
CA VAL A 901 -3.44 33.43 30.37
C VAL A 901 -2.75 34.74 30.00
N LYS A 902 -3.47 35.66 29.36
CA LYS A 902 -2.97 37.00 29.00
C LYS A 902 -2.55 37.79 30.25
N ALA A 903 -3.40 37.86 31.27
CA ALA A 903 -3.10 38.55 32.53
C ALA A 903 -1.85 37.98 33.23
N LYS A 904 -1.64 36.66 33.19
CA LYS A 904 -0.43 36.00 33.73
C LYS A 904 0.83 36.25 32.89
N LEU A 905 0.71 36.54 31.59
CA LEU A 905 1.83 36.95 30.72
C LEU A 905 2.21 38.43 30.92
N GLU A 906 1.22 39.29 31.18
CA GLU A 906 1.40 40.74 31.33
C GLU A 906 1.85 41.16 32.74
N SER A 907 1.76 40.29 33.76
CA SER A 907 2.17 40.61 35.13
C SER A 907 3.66 40.92 35.24
N THR A 908 4.01 42.17 35.60
CA THR A 908 5.36 42.78 35.51
C THR A 908 6.33 42.44 36.65
N GLY A 909 6.04 41.46 37.52
CA GLY A 909 6.90 41.09 38.65
C GLY A 909 7.92 40.00 38.33
N ALA A 910 9.22 40.25 38.60
CA ALA A 910 10.36 39.33 38.41
C ALA A 910 10.22 37.96 39.12
N SER A 911 9.34 37.85 40.11
CA SER A 911 9.09 36.64 40.90
C SER A 911 7.85 35.83 40.47
N SER A 912 7.08 36.28 39.48
CA SER A 912 5.76 35.68 39.18
C SER A 912 5.75 34.59 38.10
N LEU A 913 6.59 34.72 37.06
CA LEU A 913 6.58 33.85 35.88
C LEU A 913 7.90 33.06 35.75
N THR A 914 7.94 31.87 36.33
CA THR A 914 9.07 30.93 36.21
C THR A 914 9.02 30.19 34.85
N PRO A 915 10.12 29.56 34.40
CA PRO A 915 10.11 28.76 33.17
C PRO A 915 9.06 27.65 33.17
N ASN A 916 8.80 27.00 34.31
CA ASN A 916 7.77 25.94 34.35
C ASN A 916 6.36 26.52 34.23
N ARG A 917 6.07 27.65 34.90
CA ARG A 917 4.80 28.37 34.76
C ARG A 917 4.60 28.87 33.32
N PHE A 918 5.66 29.38 32.70
CA PHE A 918 5.65 29.74 31.28
C PHE A 918 5.34 28.53 30.38
N ALA A 919 5.89 27.34 30.67
CA ALA A 919 5.57 26.12 29.93
C ALA A 919 4.09 25.74 29.99
N ARG A 920 3.40 25.97 31.12
CA ARG A 920 1.94 25.79 31.22
C ARG A 920 1.18 26.72 30.28
N LEU A 921 1.55 28.01 30.23
CA LEU A 921 0.91 28.99 29.36
C LEU A 921 1.16 28.66 27.88
N VAL A 922 2.38 28.24 27.54
CA VAL A 922 2.72 27.74 26.19
C VAL A 922 1.90 26.51 25.85
N ALA A 923 1.70 25.56 26.77
CA ALA A 923 0.91 24.36 26.51
C ALA A 923 -0.56 24.67 26.17
N ILE A 924 -1.19 25.57 26.94
CA ILE A 924 -2.57 26.02 26.65
C ILE A 924 -2.63 26.70 25.26
N ALA A 925 -1.68 27.60 24.97
CA ALA A 925 -1.64 28.29 23.69
C ALA A 925 -1.35 27.33 22.52
N ALA A 926 -0.49 26.33 22.70
CA ALA A 926 -0.14 25.35 21.67
C ALA A 926 -1.36 24.56 21.19
N GLY A 927 -2.23 24.14 22.11
CA GLY A 927 -3.49 23.50 21.77
C GLY A 927 -4.41 24.40 20.95
N ALA A 928 -4.54 25.66 21.35
CA ALA A 928 -5.36 26.66 20.66
C ALA A 928 -4.80 27.05 19.28
N PHE A 929 -3.48 27.17 19.14
CA PHE A 929 -2.81 27.51 17.88
C PHE A 929 -2.96 26.41 16.85
N ALA A 930 -2.87 25.13 17.25
CA ALA A 930 -3.04 23.99 16.35
C ALA A 930 -4.40 24.01 15.62
N ARG A 931 -5.46 24.54 16.25
CA ARG A 931 -6.79 24.71 15.63
C ARG A 931 -7.03 26.10 15.01
N LEU A 932 -6.07 27.02 15.06
CA LEU A 932 -6.20 28.42 14.63
C LEU A 932 -7.33 29.19 15.33
N ASP A 933 -7.41 29.03 16.66
CA ASP A 933 -8.40 29.72 17.49
C ASP A 933 -8.33 31.26 17.32
N ARG A 934 -9.49 31.92 17.26
CA ARG A 934 -9.56 33.37 17.01
C ARG A 934 -9.23 34.19 18.26
N ASP A 935 -9.73 33.76 19.41
CA ASP A 935 -9.59 34.48 20.68
C ASP A 935 -8.15 34.39 21.20
N ALA A 936 -7.49 33.23 20.98
CA ALA A 936 -6.10 33.02 21.40
C ALA A 936 -5.03 33.69 20.51
N LYS A 937 -5.38 34.30 19.36
CA LYS A 937 -4.38 34.87 18.43
C LYS A 937 -3.46 35.91 19.08
N GLY A 938 -4.02 36.74 19.96
CA GLY A 938 -3.27 37.77 20.69
C GLY A 938 -2.20 37.21 21.63
N LEU A 939 -2.28 35.93 22.02
CA LEU A 939 -1.27 35.31 22.87
C LEU A 939 0.06 35.09 22.14
N ALA A 940 0.08 34.99 20.81
CA ALA A 940 1.30 34.70 20.06
C ALA A 940 2.37 35.79 20.23
N SER A 941 1.97 37.06 20.14
CA SER A 941 2.87 38.20 20.34
C SER A 941 3.32 38.33 21.79
N LEU A 942 2.45 38.06 22.77
CA LEU A 942 2.81 38.10 24.19
C LEU A 942 3.81 36.99 24.54
N LEU A 943 3.55 35.77 24.09
CA LEU A 943 4.42 34.62 24.35
C LEU A 943 5.80 34.78 23.72
N VAL A 944 5.88 35.29 22.49
CA VAL A 944 7.16 35.37 21.77
C VAL A 944 8.13 36.39 22.39
N PHE A 945 7.62 37.48 22.97
CA PHE A 945 8.44 38.52 23.59
C PHE A 945 8.66 38.33 25.10
N ALA A 946 7.81 37.57 25.80
CA ALA A 946 7.94 37.33 27.24
C ALA A 946 9.34 36.84 27.69
N PRO A 947 10.03 35.90 26.99
CA PRO A 947 11.37 35.47 27.37
C PRO A 947 12.39 36.61 27.38
N ALA A 948 12.34 37.50 26.39
CA ALA A 948 13.27 38.62 26.28
C ALA A 948 12.95 39.72 27.29
N SER A 949 11.66 40.01 27.51
CA SER A 949 11.22 40.92 28.57
C SER A 949 11.67 40.46 29.96
N HIS A 950 11.66 39.15 30.22
CA HIS A 950 12.15 38.56 31.47
C HIS A 950 13.68 38.68 31.60
N ALA A 951 14.43 38.40 30.52
CA ALA A 951 15.88 38.54 30.51
C ALA A 951 16.38 40.00 30.59
N ALA A 952 15.53 40.97 30.25
CA ALA A 952 15.84 42.40 30.24
C ALA A 952 15.63 43.12 31.58
N GLN A 953 15.06 42.45 32.59
CA GLN A 953 14.71 43.11 33.85
C GLN A 953 15.95 43.59 34.63
N PRO A 954 15.91 44.80 35.22
CA PRO A 954 17.02 45.33 36.01
C PRO A 954 17.16 44.53 37.32
N ALA A 955 18.26 43.80 37.45
CA ALA A 955 18.52 42.96 38.62
C ALA A 955 19.36 43.72 39.67
N VAL A 956 19.00 43.56 40.95
CA VAL A 956 19.67 44.21 42.09
C VAL A 956 21.06 43.60 42.36
N THR A 957 21.33 42.38 41.91
CA THR A 957 22.62 41.70 42.07
C THR A 957 23.08 40.99 40.77
N PRO A 958 24.40 40.78 40.57
CA PRO A 958 24.93 40.05 39.42
C PRO A 958 24.42 38.61 39.31
N ALA A 959 24.21 37.92 40.44
CA ALA A 959 23.68 36.56 40.48
C ALA A 959 22.21 36.50 40.02
N ALA A 960 21.39 37.47 40.44
CA ALA A 960 20.00 37.59 39.97
C ALA A 960 19.94 37.91 38.47
N SER A 961 20.87 38.72 37.96
CA SER A 961 21.00 39.01 36.54
C SER A 961 21.34 37.76 35.70
N GLN A 962 22.21 36.88 36.20
CA GLN A 962 22.57 35.64 35.52
C GLN A 962 21.45 34.60 35.57
N TYR A 963 20.69 34.55 36.66
CA TYR A 963 19.51 33.70 36.78
C TYR A 963 18.41 34.10 35.80
N ALA A 964 18.07 35.41 35.71
CA ALA A 964 17.08 35.93 34.77
C ALA A 964 17.46 35.67 33.30
N GLU A 965 18.75 35.78 32.97
CA GLU A 965 19.27 35.44 31.64
C GLU A 965 19.07 33.95 31.32
N LYS A 966 19.45 33.04 32.24
CA LYS A 966 19.26 31.60 32.05
C LYS A 966 17.78 31.21 31.98
N ALA A 967 16.94 31.82 32.82
CA ALA A 967 15.50 31.60 32.81
C ALA A 967 14.86 32.06 31.48
N GLY A 968 15.23 33.25 30.99
CA GLY A 968 14.80 33.74 29.67
C GLY A 968 15.25 32.83 28.52
N GLN A 969 16.48 32.31 28.56
CA GLN A 969 16.94 31.32 27.58
C GLN A 969 16.14 30.00 27.68
N GLN A 970 15.79 29.54 28.89
CA GLN A 970 14.96 28.36 29.07
C GLN A 970 13.54 28.57 28.55
N MET A 971 12.93 29.73 28.81
CA MET A 971 11.62 30.12 28.27
C MET A 971 11.64 30.18 26.74
N ALA A 972 12.70 30.73 26.14
CA ALA A 972 12.87 30.72 24.68
C ALA A 972 12.91 29.30 24.09
N ARG A 973 13.55 28.33 24.77
CA ARG A 973 13.52 26.92 24.34
C ARG A 973 12.12 26.31 24.46
N ILE A 974 11.39 26.67 25.52
CA ILE A 974 10.02 26.19 25.77
C ILE A 974 9.04 26.67 24.68
N LEU A 975 9.28 27.82 24.02
CA LEU A 975 8.45 28.30 22.90
C LEU A 975 8.35 27.30 21.75
N GLY A 976 9.36 26.43 21.54
CA GLY A 976 9.26 25.34 20.58
C GLY A 976 8.06 24.42 20.82
N GLY A 977 7.57 24.34 22.07
CA GLY A 977 6.37 23.60 22.46
C GLY A 977 5.05 24.14 21.90
N THR A 978 5.05 25.35 21.32
CA THR A 978 3.91 25.85 20.52
C THR A 978 3.68 25.01 19.25
N LEU A 979 4.73 24.34 18.77
CA LEU A 979 4.67 23.41 17.66
C LEU A 979 4.47 22.01 18.20
N VAL A 980 3.21 21.65 18.35
CA VAL A 980 2.83 20.38 18.93
C VAL A 980 3.28 19.22 18.03
N SER A 981 3.77 18.14 18.67
CA SER A 981 4.14 16.90 17.98
C SER A 981 2.92 15.99 17.77
N ASP A 982 2.98 15.12 16.75
CA ASP A 982 1.93 14.13 16.47
C ASP A 982 1.70 13.18 17.66
N ARG A 983 2.72 12.96 18.52
CA ARG A 983 2.58 12.16 19.75
C ARG A 983 1.63 12.79 20.77
N THR A 984 1.47 14.11 20.72
CA THR A 984 0.67 14.91 21.66
C THR A 984 -0.71 15.21 21.07
N LEU A 985 -0.76 15.71 19.83
CA LEU A 985 -1.99 15.97 19.09
C LEU A 985 -1.95 15.19 17.76
N SER A 986 -2.56 14.01 17.76
CA SER A 986 -2.76 13.20 16.55
C SER A 986 -4.19 13.38 16.04
N THR A 987 -4.36 13.49 14.73
CA THR A 987 -5.69 13.45 14.11
C THR A 987 -6.39 12.11 14.32
N ASP A 988 -5.63 11.03 14.49
CA ASP A 988 -6.17 9.70 14.81
C ASP A 988 -6.78 9.65 16.21
N ASP A 989 -6.27 10.49 17.13
CA ASP A 989 -6.79 10.66 18.49
C ASP A 989 -7.79 11.83 18.56
N HIS A 990 -8.44 12.19 17.44
CA HIS A 990 -9.45 13.25 17.31
C HIS A 990 -8.96 14.67 17.66
N ALA A 991 -7.67 14.95 17.54
CA ALA A 991 -7.15 16.30 17.68
C ALA A 991 -7.54 17.19 16.48
N VAL A 992 -7.80 18.47 16.74
CA VAL A 992 -8.14 19.46 15.71
C VAL A 992 -6.87 20.20 15.29
N VAL A 993 -6.23 19.74 14.21
CA VAL A 993 -5.00 20.34 13.69
C VAL A 993 -5.23 20.88 12.27
N LYS A 994 -5.11 22.20 12.08
CA LYS A 994 -5.31 22.86 10.77
C LYS A 994 -4.01 22.85 9.97
N SER A 995 -4.03 22.43 8.71
CA SER A 995 -2.82 22.26 7.87
C SER A 995 -1.85 23.47 7.87
N ILE A 996 -2.38 24.70 7.86
CA ILE A 996 -1.59 25.94 7.80
C ILE A 996 -1.15 26.48 9.18
N TYR A 997 -1.43 25.78 10.28
CA TYR A 997 -1.15 26.34 11.62
C TYR A 997 0.33 26.64 11.86
N LYS A 998 1.23 25.78 11.36
CA LYS A 998 2.69 26.00 11.48
C LYS A 998 3.13 27.26 10.72
N GLN A 999 2.55 27.51 9.53
CA GLN A 999 2.79 28.74 8.76
C GLN A 999 2.30 29.98 9.50
N TRP A 1000 1.11 29.89 10.11
CA TRP A 1000 0.56 30.97 10.91
C TRP A 1000 1.43 31.27 12.14
N VAL A 1001 1.84 30.24 12.90
CA VAL A 1001 2.76 30.40 14.04
C VAL A 1001 4.06 31.05 13.59
N TYR A 1002 4.66 30.60 12.48
CA TYR A 1002 5.87 31.19 11.91
C TYR A 1002 5.72 32.70 11.64
N GLY A 1003 4.64 33.09 10.96
CA GLY A 1003 4.35 34.48 10.64
C GLY A 1003 4.14 35.38 11.87
N GLN A 1004 3.56 34.85 12.95
CA GLN A 1004 3.32 35.60 14.20
C GLN A 1004 4.53 35.63 15.14
N THR A 1005 5.50 34.71 14.96
CA THR A 1005 6.61 34.52 15.91
C THR A 1005 7.97 34.72 15.27
N VAL A 1006 8.45 33.73 14.51
CA VAL A 1006 9.78 33.75 13.90
C VAL A 1006 9.99 34.98 13.03
N LYS A 1007 9.01 35.34 12.18
CA LYS A 1007 9.11 36.51 11.32
C LYS A 1007 9.24 37.83 12.10
N ALA A 1008 8.60 37.92 13.26
CA ALA A 1008 8.72 39.08 14.16
C ALA A 1008 10.07 39.12 14.90
N LEU A 1009 10.65 37.95 15.22
CA LEU A 1009 11.93 37.85 15.91
C LEU A 1009 13.16 37.99 15.00
N LEU A 1010 13.05 37.62 13.73
CA LEU A 1010 14.17 37.59 12.78
C LEU A 1010 14.98 38.91 12.73
N PRO A 1011 14.36 40.11 12.68
CA PRO A 1011 15.10 41.38 12.71
C PRO A 1011 15.80 41.69 14.04
N LEU A 1012 15.40 41.01 15.13
CA LEU A 1012 15.84 41.26 16.50
C LEU A 1012 16.89 40.23 16.98
N ALA A 1013 17.22 39.25 16.15
CA ALA A 1013 18.26 38.25 16.41
C ALA A 1013 19.64 38.82 16.02
N PHE A 1014 20.59 38.76 16.96
CA PHE A 1014 21.96 39.31 16.87
C PHE A 1014 22.03 40.76 16.34
N PRO A 1015 22.37 41.78 17.17
CA PRO A 1015 22.35 43.17 16.72
C PRO A 1015 23.26 43.42 15.51
N ARG A 1016 22.74 44.12 14.49
CA ARG A 1016 23.55 44.62 13.37
C ARG A 1016 24.61 45.58 13.91
N LYS A 1017 25.85 45.49 13.43
CA LYS A 1017 26.78 46.62 13.54
C LYS A 1017 26.15 47.78 12.76
N THR A 1018 25.64 48.79 13.45
CA THR A 1018 25.15 50.02 12.82
C THR A 1018 26.33 50.73 12.17
N ALA A 1019 26.34 50.75 10.84
CA ALA A 1019 27.23 51.61 10.05
C ALA A 1019 26.66 53.04 10.03
N SER A 1020 26.63 53.71 11.18
CA SER A 1020 26.38 55.15 11.27
C SER A 1020 26.90 55.64 12.61
N GLY A 1021 27.99 56.39 12.57
CA GLY A 1021 28.54 57.09 13.72
C GLY A 1021 27.71 58.33 14.05
N ASP A 1022 26.61 58.14 14.77
CA ASP A 1022 26.01 59.23 15.55
C ASP A 1022 26.15 58.90 17.03
N GLY A 1023 26.95 59.73 17.70
CA GLY A 1023 27.35 59.61 19.09
C GLY A 1023 26.20 59.81 20.07
N SER A 1024 25.37 58.78 20.25
CA SER A 1024 24.68 58.58 21.52
C SER A 1024 25.50 57.59 22.35
N GLU A 1025 25.97 58.04 23.51
CA GLU A 1025 26.65 57.19 24.49
C GLU A 1025 25.68 56.10 24.98
N SER A 1026 25.68 54.94 24.32
CA SER A 1026 25.04 53.75 24.88
C SER A 1026 25.83 53.31 26.10
N THR A 1027 25.29 53.51 27.30
CA THR A 1027 25.89 53.00 28.55
C THR A 1027 26.16 51.50 28.45
N GLU A 1028 27.28 51.02 29.00
CA GLU A 1028 27.72 49.61 28.96
C GLU A 1028 26.64 48.63 29.48
N ALA A 1029 25.80 49.10 30.41
CA ALA A 1029 24.63 48.38 30.91
C ALA A 1029 23.54 48.15 29.84
N SER A 1030 23.25 49.15 29.00
CA SER A 1030 22.25 49.06 27.93
C SER A 1030 22.70 48.10 26.82
N ALA A 1031 23.99 48.15 26.44
CA ALA A 1031 24.58 47.23 25.48
C ALA A 1031 24.55 45.76 25.97
N THR A 1032 24.75 45.55 27.27
CA THR A 1032 24.69 44.21 27.88
C THR A 1032 23.26 43.63 27.85
N VAL A 1033 22.25 44.45 28.16
CA VAL A 1033 20.83 44.04 28.07
C VAL A 1033 20.44 43.72 26.62
N ALA A 1034 20.82 44.55 25.66
CA ALA A 1034 20.56 44.31 24.23
C ALA A 1034 21.20 43.01 23.70
N ARG A 1035 22.39 42.64 24.21
CA ARG A 1035 23.06 41.38 23.85
C ARG A 1035 22.32 40.16 24.43
N ARG A 1036 21.80 40.27 25.66
CA ARG A 1036 21.03 39.19 26.30
C ARG A 1036 19.71 38.95 25.57
N THR A 1037 18.95 40.01 25.29
CA THR A 1037 17.65 39.90 24.62
C THR A 1037 17.77 39.35 23.20
N SER A 1038 18.76 39.82 22.42
CA SER A 1038 19.01 39.28 21.08
C SER A 1038 19.44 37.81 21.08
N THR A 1039 20.20 37.37 22.09
CA THR A 1039 20.54 35.94 22.27
C THR A 1039 19.30 35.09 22.56
N VAL A 1040 18.40 35.60 23.41
CA VAL A 1040 17.12 34.95 23.73
C VAL A 1040 16.21 34.85 22.50
N HIS A 1041 16.14 35.90 21.66
CA HIS A 1041 15.41 35.86 20.39
C HIS A 1041 15.98 34.79 19.44
N THR A 1042 17.31 34.71 19.32
CA THR A 1042 17.95 33.65 18.51
C THR A 1042 17.55 32.26 19.00
N ILE A 1043 17.63 32.00 20.31
CA ILE A 1043 17.26 30.69 20.87
C ILE A 1043 15.80 30.36 20.61
N ALA A 1044 14.89 31.35 20.69
CA ALA A 1044 13.48 31.18 20.37
C ALA A 1044 13.26 30.83 18.89
N ILE A 1045 13.96 31.51 17.96
CA ILE A 1045 13.92 31.19 16.53
C ILE A 1045 14.38 29.74 16.29
N LEU A 1046 15.49 29.31 16.91
CA LEU A 1046 15.99 27.94 16.78
C LEU A 1046 14.97 26.92 17.28
N ALA A 1047 14.37 27.16 18.45
CA ALA A 1047 13.39 26.27 19.06
C ALA A 1047 12.12 26.11 18.20
N LEU A 1048 11.66 27.19 17.56
CA LEU A 1048 10.50 27.20 16.68
C LEU A 1048 10.82 26.56 15.33
N VAL A 1049 11.86 27.01 14.62
CA VAL A 1049 12.15 26.52 13.25
C VAL A 1049 12.44 25.02 13.24
N ARG A 1050 13.04 24.46 14.30
CA ARG A 1050 13.28 23.02 14.44
C ARG A 1050 12.02 22.16 14.26
N GLY A 1051 10.86 22.64 14.69
CA GLY A 1051 9.59 21.91 14.64
C GLY A 1051 8.79 22.10 13.34
N MET A 1052 9.31 22.88 12.39
CA MET A 1052 8.61 23.25 11.16
C MET A 1052 9.19 22.55 9.93
N PRO A 1053 8.35 22.14 8.96
CA PRO A 1053 8.85 21.68 7.66
C PRO A 1053 9.46 22.83 6.87
N PHE A 1054 10.41 22.52 6.00
CA PHE A 1054 11.17 23.49 5.19
C PHE A 1054 10.26 24.46 4.41
N SER A 1055 9.14 23.97 3.87
CA SER A 1055 8.16 24.76 3.10
C SER A 1055 7.51 25.91 3.87
N VAL A 1056 7.64 25.95 5.20
CA VAL A 1056 7.09 27.05 6.03
C VAL A 1056 8.02 28.26 6.06
N TYR A 1057 9.34 28.05 6.02
CA TYR A 1057 10.33 29.10 6.22
C TYR A 1057 11.22 29.33 4.99
N GLU A 1058 10.93 28.67 3.86
CA GLU A 1058 11.70 28.71 2.62
C GLU A 1058 11.97 30.15 2.12
N ASP A 1059 10.98 31.02 2.20
CA ASP A 1059 11.06 32.39 1.68
C ASP A 1059 12.08 33.25 2.43
N ASP A 1060 12.33 32.96 3.71
CA ASP A 1060 13.21 33.73 4.58
C ASP A 1060 14.63 33.11 4.72
N VAL A 1061 14.93 32.05 3.94
CA VAL A 1061 16.23 31.37 3.93
C VAL A 1061 17.32 32.26 3.33
N SER A 1062 17.08 32.85 2.16
CA SER A 1062 18.05 33.69 1.42
C SER A 1062 17.62 35.16 1.35
N ASN A 1063 18.58 36.07 1.31
CA ASN A 1063 18.32 37.50 1.10
C ASN A 1063 17.83 37.73 -0.34
N LYS A 1064 16.52 37.85 -0.57
CA LYS A 1064 15.97 38.39 -1.82
C LYS A 1064 15.72 39.90 -1.74
N ASP A 1065 15.52 40.42 -0.53
CA ASP A 1065 15.31 41.84 -0.27
C ASP A 1065 16.54 42.46 0.40
N ASP A 1066 16.94 43.67 0.00
CA ASP A 1066 18.00 44.48 0.64
C ASP A 1066 17.75 44.81 2.13
N SER A 1067 16.71 44.23 2.73
CA SER A 1067 16.33 44.35 4.14
C SER A 1067 17.40 43.81 5.09
N GLY A 1068 18.29 42.91 4.64
CA GLY A 1068 19.39 42.34 5.41
C GLY A 1068 19.01 41.28 6.46
N VAL A 1069 17.77 40.78 6.43
CA VAL A 1069 17.22 39.77 7.35
C VAL A 1069 17.24 38.40 6.66
N SER A 1070 18.08 37.47 7.12
CA SER A 1070 18.16 36.10 6.59
C SER A 1070 18.26 35.08 7.72
N LEU A 1071 17.43 34.04 7.65
CA LEU A 1071 17.45 32.94 8.61
C LEU A 1071 18.80 32.21 8.60
N VAL A 1072 19.41 31.98 7.43
CA VAL A 1072 20.73 31.32 7.32
C VAL A 1072 21.80 32.11 8.08
N ARG A 1073 21.79 33.45 8.01
CA ARG A 1073 22.73 34.27 8.78
C ARG A 1073 22.57 34.08 10.28
N VAL A 1074 21.34 34.01 10.77
CA VAL A 1074 21.03 33.74 12.18
C VAL A 1074 21.51 32.35 12.59
N LEU A 1075 21.26 31.32 11.77
CA LEU A 1075 21.71 29.95 12.01
C LEU A 1075 23.23 29.85 12.07
N VAL A 1076 23.94 30.45 11.10
CA VAL A 1076 25.41 30.45 11.03
C VAL A 1076 26.02 31.25 12.18
N ALA A 1077 25.42 32.40 12.56
CA ALA A 1077 25.87 33.14 13.72
C ALA A 1077 25.69 32.32 15.00
N ALA A 1078 24.58 31.58 15.13
CA ALA A 1078 24.30 30.75 16.30
C ALA A 1078 25.32 29.61 16.50
N THR A 1079 25.85 29.01 15.43
CA THR A 1079 26.84 27.91 15.55
C THR A 1079 28.15 28.33 16.19
N THR A 1080 28.47 29.63 16.18
CA THR A 1080 29.71 30.18 16.76
C THR A 1080 29.45 30.97 18.05
N THR A 1081 28.39 31.77 18.09
CA THR A 1081 28.13 32.70 19.20
C THR A 1081 27.45 32.07 20.41
N LEU A 1082 26.74 30.95 20.23
CA LEU A 1082 26.06 30.27 21.35
C LEU A 1082 26.97 29.28 22.09
N VAL A 1083 28.20 29.04 21.64
CA VAL A 1083 29.16 28.18 22.37
C VAL A 1083 29.40 28.75 23.78
N PRO A 1084 29.29 27.95 24.87
CA PRO A 1084 29.22 26.48 24.94
C PRO A 1084 27.80 25.87 25.07
N GLN A 1085 26.73 26.56 24.67
CA GLN A 1085 25.36 26.03 24.64
C GLN A 1085 25.15 25.03 23.49
N TRP A 1086 25.78 23.85 23.61
CA TRP A 1086 25.88 22.86 22.54
C TRP A 1086 24.53 22.31 22.06
N GLY A 1087 23.49 22.35 22.90
CA GLY A 1087 22.14 21.95 22.53
C GLY A 1087 21.56 22.85 21.43
N ASP A 1088 21.68 24.17 21.60
CA ASP A 1088 21.16 25.15 20.62
C ASP A 1088 22.03 25.18 19.35
N VAL A 1089 23.35 24.98 19.48
CA VAL A 1089 24.26 24.78 18.34
C VAL A 1089 23.86 23.55 17.52
N ALA A 1090 23.50 22.44 18.16
CA ALA A 1090 23.02 21.25 17.47
C ALA A 1090 21.73 21.52 16.68
N VAL A 1091 20.81 22.32 17.25
CA VAL A 1091 19.59 22.72 16.55
C VAL A 1091 19.89 23.56 15.32
N ALA A 1092 20.79 24.55 15.44
CA ALA A 1092 21.21 25.37 14.31
C ALA A 1092 21.81 24.53 13.18
N LEU A 1093 22.70 23.58 13.51
CA LEU A 1093 23.31 22.65 12.55
C LEU A 1093 22.28 21.74 11.88
N ARG A 1094 21.32 21.22 12.65
CA ARG A 1094 20.25 20.37 12.13
C ARG A 1094 19.37 21.12 11.13
N VAL A 1095 19.01 22.37 11.42
CA VAL A 1095 18.22 23.20 10.50
C VAL A 1095 19.04 23.55 9.24
N LEU A 1096 20.33 23.85 9.37
CA LEU A 1096 21.22 24.03 8.21
C LEU A 1096 21.30 22.78 7.34
N SER A 1097 21.36 21.59 7.95
CA SER A 1097 21.33 20.32 7.23
C SER A 1097 20.00 20.10 6.51
N ALA A 1098 18.87 20.44 7.14
CA ALA A 1098 17.56 20.38 6.50
C ALA A 1098 17.44 21.32 5.28
N ILE A 1099 18.09 22.49 5.32
CA ILE A 1099 18.15 23.43 4.18
C ILE A 1099 18.98 22.84 3.02
N LEU A 1100 20.12 22.19 3.32
CA LEU A 1100 20.93 21.52 2.30
C LEU A 1100 20.17 20.35 1.66
N ALA A 1101 19.56 19.49 2.48
CA ALA A 1101 18.76 18.36 2.01
C ALA A 1101 17.57 18.77 1.12
N ALA A 1102 17.05 20.00 1.29
CA ALA A 1102 16.03 20.58 0.42
C ALA A 1102 16.59 21.21 -0.87
N ASN A 1103 17.85 20.94 -1.23
CA ASN A 1103 18.57 21.45 -2.41
C ASN A 1103 18.72 22.99 -2.46
N ARG A 1104 18.73 23.66 -1.31
CA ARG A 1104 18.95 25.13 -1.20
C ARG A 1104 20.34 25.48 -0.67
N GLY A 1105 21.36 24.81 -1.24
CA GLY A 1105 22.77 25.02 -0.90
C GLY A 1105 23.33 26.38 -1.33
N ASP A 1106 22.67 27.06 -2.27
CA ASP A 1106 22.97 28.42 -2.71
C ASP A 1106 22.94 29.42 -1.54
N ALA A 1107 21.97 29.29 -0.63
CA ALA A 1107 21.81 30.19 0.51
C ALA A 1107 22.94 30.08 1.56
N VAL A 1108 23.57 28.90 1.67
CA VAL A 1108 24.66 28.62 2.63
C VAL A 1108 26.04 28.90 2.01
N ARG A 1109 26.13 29.02 0.67
CA ARG A 1109 27.39 29.17 -0.08
C ARG A 1109 28.30 30.29 0.43
N SER A 1110 27.75 31.47 0.72
CA SER A 1110 28.52 32.63 1.22
C SER A 1110 29.04 32.46 2.65
N HIS A 1111 28.58 31.45 3.37
CA HIS A 1111 28.89 31.18 4.76
C HIS A 1111 29.70 29.88 4.98
N LEU A 1112 30.09 29.21 3.89
CA LEU A 1112 30.70 27.88 3.91
C LEU A 1112 31.92 27.78 4.84
N LYS A 1113 32.80 28.79 4.83
CA LYS A 1113 33.96 28.85 5.74
C LYS A 1113 33.56 28.76 7.20
N THR A 1114 32.61 29.60 7.63
CA THR A 1114 32.14 29.63 9.02
C THR A 1114 31.42 28.34 9.40
N VAL A 1115 30.64 27.76 8.48
CA VAL A 1115 29.95 26.49 8.70
C VAL A 1115 30.94 25.33 8.90
N VAL A 1116 31.97 25.26 8.05
CA VAL A 1116 33.03 24.25 8.15
C VAL A 1116 33.83 24.43 9.44
N ASP A 1117 34.29 25.65 9.73
CA ASP A 1117 35.08 25.95 10.93
C ASP A 1117 34.30 25.64 12.21
N ALA A 1118 33.02 26.03 12.27
CA ALA A 1118 32.15 25.75 13.40
C ALA A 1118 31.88 24.24 13.55
N SER A 1119 31.66 23.52 12.46
CA SER A 1119 31.41 22.07 12.50
C SER A 1119 32.64 21.31 13.00
N ILE A 1120 33.84 21.63 12.49
CA ILE A 1120 35.12 21.07 12.97
C ILE A 1120 35.29 21.30 14.47
N HIS A 1121 35.00 22.52 14.92
CA HIS A 1121 35.06 22.85 16.34
C HIS A 1121 34.06 22.03 17.18
N VAL A 1122 32.83 21.83 16.69
CA VAL A 1122 31.78 21.08 17.41
C VAL A 1122 32.14 19.60 17.53
N PHE A 1123 32.45 18.90 16.43
CA PHE A 1123 32.75 17.46 16.50
C PHE A 1123 34.17 17.16 17.01
N GLY A 1124 35.10 18.12 16.94
CA GLY A 1124 36.45 18.00 17.50
C GLY A 1124 36.51 18.26 19.01
N SER A 1125 35.50 18.92 19.60
CA SER A 1125 35.49 19.26 21.02
C SER A 1125 34.86 18.16 21.87
N GLN A 1126 35.62 17.64 22.84
CA GLN A 1126 35.11 16.70 23.84
C GLN A 1126 34.10 17.35 24.80
N ALA A 1127 34.03 18.69 24.84
CA ALA A 1127 33.05 19.42 25.63
C ALA A 1127 31.66 19.47 24.96
N ALA A 1128 31.55 19.17 23.67
CA ALA A 1128 30.28 19.14 22.94
C ALA A 1128 29.49 17.86 23.24
N LEU A 1129 28.16 17.96 23.28
CA LEU A 1129 27.28 16.80 23.47
C LEU A 1129 27.39 15.82 22.29
N PRO A 1130 27.29 14.49 22.49
CA PRO A 1130 27.33 13.50 21.42
C PRO A 1130 26.34 13.80 20.27
N ALA A 1131 25.12 14.24 20.61
CA ALA A 1131 24.12 14.64 19.62
C ALA A 1131 24.58 15.83 18.77
N SER A 1132 25.22 16.85 19.37
CA SER A 1132 25.75 18.01 18.65
C SER A 1132 26.88 17.62 17.70
N ARG A 1133 27.76 16.70 18.13
CA ARG A 1133 28.85 16.16 17.29
C ARG A 1133 28.29 15.37 16.10
N LYS A 1134 27.25 14.56 16.32
CA LYS A 1134 26.55 13.81 15.27
C LYS A 1134 25.91 14.74 14.23
N GLU A 1135 25.20 15.79 14.65
CA GLU A 1135 24.60 16.76 13.73
C GLU A 1135 25.64 17.55 12.93
N ALA A 1136 26.77 17.91 13.55
CA ALA A 1136 27.90 18.56 12.86
C ALA A 1136 28.52 17.63 11.79
N LEU A 1137 28.73 16.35 12.10
CA LEU A 1137 29.24 15.37 11.16
C LEU A 1137 28.25 15.08 10.03
N SER A 1138 26.95 15.01 10.33
CA SER A 1138 25.91 14.84 9.32
C SER A 1138 25.88 16.00 8.33
N LEU A 1139 25.98 17.23 8.82
CA LEU A 1139 26.08 18.44 7.98
C LEU A 1139 27.32 18.38 7.07
N ILE A 1140 28.49 18.05 7.62
CA ILE A 1140 29.73 17.91 6.84
C ILE A 1140 29.62 16.79 5.80
N SER A 1141 29.04 15.64 6.15
CA SER A 1141 28.86 14.50 5.25
C SER A 1141 28.03 14.84 4.00
N GLN A 1142 27.10 15.80 4.11
CA GLN A 1142 26.22 16.23 3.01
C GLN A 1142 26.87 17.23 2.05
N LEU A 1143 27.87 18.02 2.49
CA LEU A 1143 28.44 19.10 1.68
C LEU A 1143 28.95 18.65 0.28
N PRO A 1144 29.68 17.51 0.13
CA PRO A 1144 30.15 17.03 -1.17
C PRO A 1144 29.05 16.71 -2.19
N ALA A 1145 27.83 16.39 -1.74
CA ALA A 1145 26.72 16.10 -2.63
C ALA A 1145 26.03 17.37 -3.19
N HIS A 1146 26.27 18.53 -2.57
CA HIS A 1146 25.55 19.78 -2.87
C HIS A 1146 26.43 20.90 -3.44
N TYR A 1147 27.76 20.76 -3.40
CA TYR A 1147 28.70 21.75 -3.93
C TYR A 1147 29.71 21.10 -4.87
N GLU A 1148 30.11 21.85 -5.90
CA GLU A 1148 31.19 21.45 -6.80
C GLU A 1148 32.51 21.29 -6.04
N GLU A 1149 33.31 20.31 -6.45
CA GLU A 1149 34.59 19.93 -5.82
C GLU A 1149 35.54 21.14 -5.68
N GLY A 1150 35.59 22.02 -6.69
CA GLY A 1150 36.42 23.23 -6.67
C GLY A 1150 36.08 24.21 -5.55
N LEU A 1151 34.83 24.24 -5.07
CA LEU A 1151 34.43 25.10 -3.93
C LEU A 1151 34.79 24.47 -2.58
N LEU A 1152 34.92 23.14 -2.52
CA LEU A 1152 35.20 22.38 -1.29
C LEU A 1152 36.70 22.07 -1.09
N LEU A 1153 37.47 22.04 -2.18
CA LEU A 1153 38.91 21.76 -2.20
C LEU A 1153 39.73 22.56 -1.16
N PRO A 1154 39.46 23.86 -0.89
CA PRO A 1154 40.20 24.61 0.13
C PRO A 1154 40.01 24.09 1.57
N TYR A 1155 38.96 23.30 1.82
CA TYR A 1155 38.60 22.80 3.15
C TYR A 1155 38.99 21.33 3.38
N GLU A 1156 39.17 20.55 2.31
CA GLU A 1156 39.43 19.10 2.35
C GLU A 1156 40.56 18.72 3.32
N PRO A 1157 41.77 19.34 3.29
CA PRO A 1157 42.88 18.85 4.10
C PRO A 1157 42.63 18.99 5.60
N ARG A 1158 41.85 20.00 5.98
CA ARG A 1158 41.47 20.27 7.38
C ARG A 1158 40.36 19.31 7.83
N ILE A 1159 39.39 19.04 6.96
CA ILE A 1159 38.28 18.13 7.24
C ILE A 1159 38.75 16.68 7.31
N ALA A 1160 39.59 16.23 6.38
CA ALA A 1160 40.15 14.87 6.38
C ALA A 1160 40.90 14.56 7.68
N ARG A 1161 41.73 15.50 8.16
CA ARG A 1161 42.42 15.39 9.46
C ARG A 1161 41.45 15.30 10.63
N ALA A 1162 40.43 16.16 10.64
CA ALA A 1162 39.45 16.21 11.72
C ALA A 1162 38.54 14.97 11.74
N LEU A 1163 38.13 14.46 10.58
CA LEU A 1163 37.33 13.23 10.43
C LEU A 1163 38.12 11.99 10.85
N ALA A 1164 39.42 11.92 10.55
CA ALA A 1164 40.27 10.83 11.01
C ALA A 1164 40.28 10.72 12.55
N THR A 1165 40.27 11.85 13.26
CA THR A 1165 40.12 11.89 14.72
C THR A 1165 38.70 11.47 15.16
N ALA A 1166 37.65 11.93 14.47
CA ALA A 1166 36.26 11.62 14.79
C ALA A 1166 35.89 10.13 14.57
N CYS A 1167 36.54 9.43 13.64
CA CYS A 1167 36.39 7.98 13.46
C CYS A 1167 36.83 7.18 14.70
N GLY A 1168 37.62 7.79 15.60
CA GLY A 1168 38.02 7.22 16.89
C GLY A 1168 37.13 7.62 18.07
N ASP A 1169 35.93 8.21 17.85
CA ASP A 1169 35.04 8.63 18.94
C ASP A 1169 34.59 7.42 19.80
N ARG A 1170 34.37 7.66 21.11
CA ARG A 1170 33.93 6.64 22.06
C ARG A 1170 32.52 6.13 21.77
N VAL A 1171 31.67 6.94 21.14
CA VAL A 1171 30.28 6.60 20.81
C VAL A 1171 30.18 5.96 19.42
N ARG A 1172 29.63 4.74 19.34
CA ARG A 1172 29.51 3.98 18.08
C ARG A 1172 28.79 4.75 16.97
N GLU A 1173 27.62 5.32 17.27
CA GLU A 1173 26.83 6.05 16.27
C GLU A 1173 27.58 7.25 15.66
N ILE A 1174 28.49 7.88 16.41
CA ILE A 1174 29.31 8.99 15.90
C ILE A 1174 30.38 8.47 14.95
N ARG A 1175 30.98 7.31 15.27
CA ARG A 1175 31.97 6.65 14.37
C ARG A 1175 31.35 6.28 13.04
N ASP A 1176 30.14 5.72 13.05
CA ASP A 1176 29.43 5.31 11.85
C ASP A 1176 29.17 6.52 10.93
N VAL A 1177 28.70 7.65 11.48
CA VAL A 1177 28.47 8.88 10.72
C VAL A 1177 29.79 9.54 10.27
N ALA A 1178 30.84 9.49 11.09
CA ALA A 1178 32.16 10.01 10.73
C ALA A 1178 32.82 9.21 9.60
N GLN A 1179 32.64 7.89 9.58
CA GLN A 1179 33.10 7.03 8.50
C GLN A 1179 32.39 7.35 7.18
N LEU A 1180 31.06 7.48 7.21
CA LEU A 1180 30.28 7.90 6.05
C LEU A 1180 30.72 9.30 5.54
N ALA A 1181 30.93 10.25 6.45
CA ALA A 1181 31.46 11.57 6.09
C ALA A 1181 32.83 11.46 5.41
N ARG A 1182 33.73 10.61 5.92
CA ARG A 1182 35.05 10.41 5.34
C ARG A 1182 34.97 9.81 3.94
N GLU A 1183 34.13 8.80 3.72
CA GLU A 1183 33.89 8.19 2.41
C GLU A 1183 33.39 9.21 1.38
N ASN A 1184 32.49 10.10 1.78
CA ASN A 1184 31.97 11.16 0.90
C ASN A 1184 33.04 12.21 0.55
N TRP A 1185 33.91 12.56 1.49
CA TRP A 1185 34.94 13.59 1.29
C TRP A 1185 36.18 13.09 0.54
N VAL A 1186 36.45 11.78 0.51
CA VAL A 1186 37.53 11.19 -0.32
C VAL A 1186 37.33 11.51 -1.80
N LYS A 1187 36.08 11.63 -2.26
CA LYS A 1187 35.74 11.97 -3.66
C LYS A 1187 36.10 13.41 -4.04
N VAL A 1188 36.21 14.31 -3.05
CA VAL A 1188 36.57 15.72 -3.27
C VAL A 1188 38.09 15.92 -3.45
N ALA A 1189 38.88 14.91 -3.04
CA ALA A 1189 40.35 14.94 -3.11
C ALA A 1189 40.92 14.36 -4.42
N VAL A 1190 40.07 13.75 -5.26
CA VAL A 1190 40.39 13.21 -6.60
C VAL A 1190 40.06 14.28 -7.62
#